data_AF-A0A372R6T1-F1
#
_entry.id   AF-A0A372R6T1-F1
#
_cell.length_a   1.000
_cell.length_b   1.000
_cell.length_c   1.000
_cell.angle_alpha   90.00
_cell.angle_beta   90.00
_cell.angle_gamma   90.00
#
_symmetry.space_group_name_H-M   'P 1'
#
loop_
_entity.id
_entity.type
_entity.pdbx_description
1 polymer ?
#
loop_
_entity_poly.entity_id
_entity_poly.type
_entity_poly.pdbx_seq_one_letter_code
_entity_poly.pdbx_strand_id
1 'polypeptide(L)'
;MDTTFLNYFWQLASLDVEERQNAAKELIIHLHKSYQQFSKSEKVTDFKDIRDFSGAIEIIKKVGGPDVAYAMLRLTKGITSPRAGARHGFALALTELLASFEFFTFKMILPLIDKNCPMTSSKDKEGSDKIFGRVLSFVSVMRSGILWRKTSSDEDYREVINGLLACANCKPYVRETCYQVIVSSIPSLKKTSFDEKAISHLITVMKERSDKNGGINNPDDVNLAIVIEAQYPDIIQSSQWKQVMVHNVGVDSRTAKWHKPHILHPKNLEKLTEAIQAKSSKSATEIQQNQENRIHSVWDTILCWIISPSNDKPGIQTVTFEQFWKVVVDECLFDSDTTHQRKFWGFQLFEKALKLCPEKNTSSLFTPNFMRTLINNSYEKNRYLHEAAIRSLKVIEQVGDENHQKALVIVKQFLGQCHDQDFDKTSANIVKRILSVVNNQTIEECILYLKSIFIQPSENLSGDSDTTEQQRQWIINYLYSLLKDSRINRQEGWLCLVLELFLIYGFYIAKDTFINDKPKNNKVEIGSQNKKLKKRDSKRVRFEDQQNAENNSNTDNSQEKITENILPKAIISENTQECCRARFFHALGELSTFRSLQSDKTEKTVRTRGGFMSDGQSWAFYAVTLMNKFENDSQLEPLIVLSEEALRLKKAAVELLQKITNKLEGSKNEGSQKSNLYIQLEGFHWLFSYAILTLYIEPEEAMNALEDLQVCFNKMFVQSKRSLKKKKTEENAEENHDPIDVIVDVLLSFLAKPSAFLHNMTEQAFKIFCGGITKSSLDLMLDLISKKGNVEEELVDEMDIDEENNDDSSDESIEHDSDNEETDNEKREVKDQSVIEIGQQDKQYENEDSDEDQSNQDKIMEEFDSKLSEFFKQKKFEKKKRKDAKYQRIHYKHKVIGLLKIFVKEQPHNPLIFELIVPLLEISKNAKTDEIAKSAFDLNTKIIVIKDGPTEFDENKVLTLLEKVQDMARKSSFGDMMKLCWNSSAFLLKSMVRRYKYENIPGEVKNQHIKKAIAIYESTYKSWCVKSNSLNIKCFSQLPNHIPQIPWHLSEIFLGCADPKVAKNPNKVMNAYDVSYSILNIALPKKSRESESVDGIISKLVPKIREALNNTLQFVAGDLKCGDKTFDSQTLKSILKFASLAIKRTSVKIPIEERKKLWNAKNFLLLLEKIKELPRFKSSQAINGLVKEITRNF
;
A
#
# COMPACT_ATOMS: atom_id res chain seq x y z
N MET A 1 65.15 -0.84 16.04
CA MET A 1 63.82 -1.25 15.58
C MET A 1 63.30 -0.18 14.65
N ASP A 2 62.79 -0.59 13.49
CA ASP A 2 62.23 0.28 12.45
C ASP A 2 60.95 0.99 12.96
N THR A 3 60.72 2.25 12.58
CA THR A 3 59.55 3.04 13.06
C THR A 3 58.22 2.48 12.53
N THR A 4 58.26 1.84 11.37
CA THR A 4 57.14 1.10 10.76
C THR A 4 56.72 -0.12 11.58
N PHE A 5 57.67 -0.85 12.18
CA PHE A 5 57.40 -2.03 13.00
C PHE A 5 56.58 -1.71 14.26
N LEU A 6 56.88 -0.59 14.92
CA LEU A 6 56.13 -0.14 16.10
C LEU A 6 54.73 0.36 15.75
N ASN A 7 54.52 0.88 14.54
CA ASN A 7 53.24 1.43 14.10
C ASN A 7 52.15 0.36 13.99
N TYR A 8 52.51 -0.87 13.59
CA TYR A 8 51.54 -1.97 13.51
C TYR A 8 50.82 -2.21 14.84
N PHE A 9 51.53 -2.14 15.97
CA PHE A 9 50.93 -2.34 17.31
C PHE A 9 49.95 -1.23 17.71
N TRP A 10 50.09 -0.02 17.15
CA TRP A 10 49.12 1.06 17.36
C TRP A 10 47.85 0.80 16.55
N GLN A 11 47.99 0.38 15.30
CA GLN A 11 46.86 0.06 14.41
C GLN A 11 46.07 -1.17 14.86
N LEU A 12 46.71 -2.13 15.56
CA LEU A 12 46.00 -3.24 16.22
C LEU A 12 44.97 -2.78 17.27
N ALA A 13 45.07 -1.56 17.77
CA ALA A 13 44.10 -0.96 18.69
C ALA A 13 43.03 -0.10 18.00
N SER A 14 42.95 -0.09 16.67
CA SER A 14 41.91 0.64 15.93
C SER A 14 40.50 0.10 16.22
N LEU A 15 39.50 0.96 16.09
CA LEU A 15 38.09 0.57 16.17
C LEU A 15 37.61 -0.07 14.85
N ASP A 16 38.28 0.24 13.74
CA ASP A 16 38.00 -0.36 12.44
C ASP A 16 38.44 -1.83 12.42
N VAL A 17 37.59 -2.71 11.90
CA VAL A 17 37.88 -4.15 11.76
C VAL A 17 38.91 -4.36 10.66
N GLU A 18 38.82 -3.67 9.53
CA GLU A 18 39.71 -3.85 8.38
C GLU A 18 41.12 -3.36 8.69
N GLU A 19 41.25 -2.20 9.33
CA GLU A 19 42.54 -1.67 9.76
C GLU A 19 43.27 -2.62 10.71
N ARG A 20 42.54 -3.22 11.66
CA ARG A 20 43.11 -4.21 12.59
C ARG A 20 43.57 -5.48 11.88
N GLN A 21 42.78 -6.00 10.94
CA GLN A 21 43.14 -7.19 10.17
C GLN A 21 44.38 -6.96 9.30
N ASN A 22 44.44 -5.81 8.63
CA ASN A 22 45.59 -5.41 7.83
C ASN A 22 46.85 -5.22 8.69
N ALA A 23 46.74 -4.55 9.84
CA ALA A 23 47.86 -4.38 10.76
C ALA A 23 48.39 -5.71 11.31
N ALA A 24 47.51 -6.66 11.63
CA ALA A 24 47.92 -8.02 12.04
C ALA A 24 48.67 -8.73 10.91
N LYS A 25 48.15 -8.69 9.68
CA LYS A 25 48.78 -9.30 8.51
C LYS A 25 50.16 -8.72 8.23
N GLU A 26 50.29 -7.40 8.18
CA GLU A 26 51.57 -6.73 7.92
C GLU A 26 52.60 -6.98 9.03
N LEU A 27 52.16 -7.03 10.30
CA LEU A 27 53.02 -7.40 11.42
C LEU A 27 53.59 -8.82 11.23
N ILE A 28 52.77 -9.80 10.86
CA ILE A 28 53.22 -11.17 10.64
C ILE A 28 54.18 -11.26 9.44
N ILE A 29 53.90 -10.56 8.34
CA ILE A 29 54.78 -10.50 7.17
C ILE A 29 56.15 -9.93 7.56
N HIS A 30 56.18 -8.84 8.35
CA HIS A 30 57.41 -8.25 8.83
C HIS A 30 58.20 -9.22 9.71
N LEU A 31 57.54 -9.89 10.66
CA LEU A 31 58.17 -10.86 11.56
C LEU A 31 58.73 -12.07 10.79
N HIS A 32 58.04 -12.54 9.75
CA HIS A 32 58.51 -13.65 8.94
C HIS A 32 59.77 -13.28 8.15
N LYS A 33 59.84 -12.05 7.61
CA LYS A 33 61.06 -11.53 6.96
C LYS A 33 62.23 -11.41 7.93
N SER A 34 62.00 -10.86 9.13
CA SER A 34 63.03 -10.74 10.17
C SER A 34 63.53 -12.12 10.64
N TYR A 35 62.61 -13.09 10.82
CA TYR A 35 62.95 -14.46 11.17
C TYR A 35 63.77 -15.18 10.09
N GLN A 36 63.44 -15.04 8.81
CA GLN A 36 64.22 -15.64 7.71
C GLN A 36 65.64 -15.08 7.61
N GLN A 37 65.83 -13.81 7.96
CA GLN A 37 67.16 -13.20 8.04
C GLN A 37 67.95 -13.76 9.23
N PHE A 38 67.29 -13.95 10.38
CA PHE A 38 67.89 -14.46 11.61
C PHE A 38 68.21 -15.97 11.57
N SER A 39 67.30 -16.79 11.04
CA SER A 39 67.44 -18.26 10.96
C SER A 39 68.65 -18.73 10.13
N LYS A 40 69.30 -17.85 9.37
CA LYS A 40 70.52 -18.16 8.62
C LYS A 40 71.77 -18.23 9.51
N SER A 41 71.73 -17.78 10.79
CA SER A 41 72.94 -17.64 11.61
C SER A 41 73.13 -18.63 12.77
N GLU A 42 72.14 -19.39 13.22
CA GLU A 42 72.32 -20.29 14.37
C GLU A 42 71.31 -21.47 14.40
N LYS A 43 71.79 -22.69 14.71
CA LYS A 43 70.95 -23.87 14.99
C LYS A 43 71.08 -24.22 16.47
N VAL A 44 70.05 -23.94 17.26
CA VAL A 44 69.98 -24.33 18.68
C VAL A 44 69.12 -25.58 18.82
N THR A 45 69.64 -26.59 19.53
CA THR A 45 69.05 -27.92 19.71
C THR A 45 69.10 -28.36 21.18
N ASP A 46 68.45 -27.64 22.10
CA ASP A 46 67.90 -28.28 23.30
C ASP A 46 66.87 -27.37 24.00
N PHE A 47 65.70 -27.91 24.38
CA PHE A 47 64.56 -27.16 24.93
C PHE A 47 64.11 -27.67 26.31
N LYS A 48 65.04 -28.22 27.11
CA LYS A 48 64.65 -29.05 28.26
C LYS A 48 64.35 -28.32 29.58
N ASP A 49 64.64 -27.03 29.72
CA ASP A 49 64.35 -26.28 30.97
C ASP A 49 63.68 -24.92 30.71
N ILE A 50 62.37 -24.95 30.46
CA ILE A 50 61.53 -23.74 30.45
C ILE A 50 60.58 -23.82 31.64
N ARG A 51 60.91 -23.10 32.72
CA ARG A 51 60.08 -23.07 33.94
C ARG A 51 59.62 -21.67 34.34
N ASP A 52 60.25 -20.62 33.81
CA ASP A 52 59.94 -19.24 34.20
C ASP A 52 59.84 -18.29 32.99
N PHE A 53 59.30 -17.10 33.25
CA PHE A 53 59.07 -16.08 32.23
C PHE A 53 60.36 -15.62 31.52
N SER A 54 61.46 -15.50 32.26
CA SER A 54 62.73 -15.02 31.72
C SER A 54 63.35 -16.05 30.77
N GLY A 55 63.35 -17.33 31.16
CA GLY A 55 63.82 -18.42 30.31
C GLY A 55 62.98 -18.59 29.04
N ALA A 56 61.66 -18.44 29.14
CA ALA A 56 60.77 -18.49 27.97
C ALA A 56 61.10 -17.40 26.94
N ILE A 57 61.27 -16.14 27.36
CA ILE A 57 61.63 -15.04 26.46
C ILE A 57 63.04 -15.22 25.88
N GLU A 58 64.00 -15.67 26.68
CA GLU A 58 65.38 -15.89 26.22
C GLU A 58 65.42 -16.96 25.11
N ILE A 59 64.67 -18.04 25.27
CA ILE A 59 64.57 -19.11 24.27
C ILE A 59 63.86 -18.63 23.01
N ILE A 60 62.75 -17.90 23.15
CA ILE A 60 62.06 -17.30 21.98
C ILE A 60 62.99 -16.32 21.25
N LYS A 61 63.83 -15.57 21.98
CA LYS A 61 64.82 -14.67 21.39
C LYS A 61 65.96 -15.42 20.69
N LYS A 62 66.44 -16.53 21.27
CA LYS A 62 67.47 -17.40 20.67
C LYS A 62 66.98 -18.10 19.42
N VAL A 63 65.72 -18.52 19.37
CA VAL A 63 65.17 -19.32 18.26
C VAL A 63 64.50 -18.45 17.20
N GLY A 64 63.67 -17.50 17.63
CA GLY A 64 62.87 -16.62 16.78
C GLY A 64 63.50 -15.26 16.46
N GLY A 65 64.60 -14.91 17.12
CA GLY A 65 65.24 -13.60 17.00
C GLY A 65 64.58 -12.51 17.86
N PRO A 66 65.18 -11.30 17.90
CA PRO A 66 64.77 -10.22 18.80
C PRO A 66 63.39 -9.65 18.48
N ASP A 67 63.00 -9.54 17.20
CA ASP A 67 61.73 -8.94 16.80
C ASP A 67 60.54 -9.85 17.13
N VAL A 68 60.69 -11.16 16.94
CA VAL A 68 59.67 -12.15 17.31
C VAL A 68 59.49 -12.22 18.83
N ALA A 69 60.59 -12.19 19.59
CA ALA A 69 60.52 -12.11 21.05
C ALA A 69 59.85 -10.81 21.54
N TYR A 70 60.18 -9.68 20.90
CA TYR A 70 59.55 -8.40 21.20
C TYR A 70 58.05 -8.41 20.90
N ALA A 71 57.65 -8.90 19.71
CA ALA A 71 56.26 -9.00 19.32
C ALA A 71 55.48 -9.91 20.28
N MET A 72 56.03 -11.09 20.63
CA MET A 72 55.40 -12.00 21.59
C MET A 72 55.14 -11.31 22.94
N LEU A 73 56.14 -10.61 23.49
CA LEU A 73 56.01 -9.88 24.75
C LEU A 73 54.99 -8.74 24.65
N ARG A 74 55.01 -8.00 23.53
CA ARG A 74 54.10 -6.87 23.30
C ARG A 74 52.67 -7.33 23.11
N LEU A 75 52.45 -8.44 22.40
CA LEU A 75 51.13 -8.99 22.13
C LEU A 75 50.49 -9.57 23.39
N THR A 76 51.23 -10.38 24.14
CA THR A 76 50.76 -10.97 25.42
C THR A 76 50.52 -9.94 26.50
N LYS A 77 51.22 -8.79 26.49
CA LYS A 77 50.91 -7.65 27.37
C LYS A 77 49.77 -6.77 26.84
N GLY A 78 49.66 -6.59 25.53
CA GLY A 78 48.64 -5.74 24.89
C GLY A 78 47.23 -6.31 24.97
N ILE A 79 47.09 -7.63 25.12
CA ILE A 79 45.80 -8.33 25.19
C ILE A 79 44.99 -7.95 26.46
N THR A 80 45.65 -7.49 27.52
CA THR A 80 45.00 -6.98 28.74
C THR A 80 44.66 -5.49 28.66
N SER A 81 44.83 -4.85 27.49
CA SER A 81 44.57 -3.42 27.36
C SER A 81 43.09 -3.10 27.55
N PRO A 82 42.74 -2.03 28.29
CA PRO A 82 41.36 -1.52 28.38
C PRO A 82 40.92 -0.75 27.13
N ARG A 83 41.84 -0.44 26.20
CA ARG A 83 41.50 0.32 24.98
C ARG A 83 40.51 -0.47 24.12
N ALA A 84 39.46 0.22 23.67
CA ALA A 84 38.50 -0.34 22.72
C ALA A 84 39.24 -0.79 21.44
N GLY A 85 38.82 -1.92 20.86
CA GLY A 85 39.47 -2.51 19.68
C GLY A 85 40.74 -3.33 19.96
N ALA A 86 41.55 -2.92 20.94
CA ALA A 86 42.85 -3.52 21.25
C ALA A 86 42.77 -5.02 21.56
N ARG A 87 41.92 -5.45 22.48
CA ARG A 87 41.84 -6.88 22.88
C ARG A 87 41.67 -7.83 21.69
N HIS A 88 40.83 -7.46 20.74
CA HIS A 88 40.57 -8.26 19.55
C HIS A 88 41.75 -8.22 18.57
N GLY A 89 42.35 -7.06 18.30
CA GLY A 89 43.49 -6.95 17.38
C GLY A 89 44.74 -7.63 17.92
N PHE A 90 45.05 -7.43 19.21
CA PHE A 90 46.15 -8.10 19.89
C PHE A 90 45.95 -9.62 20.00
N ALA A 91 44.73 -10.10 20.28
CA ALA A 91 44.43 -11.55 20.27
C ALA A 91 44.50 -12.15 18.87
N LEU A 92 44.03 -11.45 17.84
CA LEU A 92 44.14 -11.87 16.43
C LEU A 92 45.61 -12.02 16.04
N ALA A 93 46.41 -10.96 16.22
CA ALA A 93 47.83 -10.96 15.90
C ALA A 93 48.61 -12.02 16.71
N LEU A 94 48.26 -12.25 17.98
CA LEU A 94 48.85 -13.32 18.78
C LEU A 94 48.51 -14.70 18.21
N THR A 95 47.25 -14.93 17.81
CA THR A 95 46.82 -16.19 17.21
C THR A 95 47.58 -16.48 15.92
N GLU A 96 47.68 -15.48 15.04
CA GLU A 96 48.41 -15.60 13.77
C GLU A 96 49.92 -15.78 13.98
N LEU A 97 50.51 -15.08 14.96
CA LEU A 97 51.93 -15.26 15.32
C LEU A 97 52.20 -16.70 15.75
N LEU A 98 51.36 -17.24 16.64
CA LEU A 98 51.50 -18.60 17.12
C LEU A 98 51.28 -19.64 16.01
N ALA A 99 50.36 -19.38 15.09
CA ALA A 99 50.08 -20.24 13.94
C ALA A 99 51.23 -20.24 12.93
N SER A 100 51.85 -19.07 12.69
CA SER A 100 52.83 -18.86 11.62
C SER A 100 54.22 -19.47 11.89
N PHE A 101 54.55 -19.74 13.15
CA PHE A 101 55.88 -20.27 13.53
C PHE A 101 55.74 -21.61 14.27
N GLU A 102 56.30 -22.67 13.67
CA GLU A 102 56.16 -24.05 14.17
C GLU A 102 56.91 -24.30 15.49
N PHE A 103 57.98 -23.54 15.78
CA PHE A 103 58.81 -23.74 16.96
C PHE A 103 58.11 -23.34 18.28
N PHE A 104 57.01 -22.57 18.22
CA PHE A 104 56.26 -22.25 19.43
C PHE A 104 55.61 -23.49 20.02
N THR A 105 55.82 -23.69 21.33
CA THR A 105 55.21 -24.75 22.13
C THR A 105 54.40 -24.14 23.28
N PHE A 106 53.41 -24.86 23.79
CA PHE A 106 52.61 -24.39 24.92
C PHE A 106 53.46 -24.06 26.15
N LYS A 107 54.50 -24.87 26.43
CA LYS A 107 55.45 -24.66 27.54
C LYS A 107 56.22 -23.34 27.46
N MET A 108 56.43 -22.79 26.25
CA MET A 108 57.03 -21.46 26.08
C MET A 108 56.04 -20.32 26.34
N ILE A 109 54.75 -20.55 26.11
CA ILE A 109 53.72 -19.50 26.12
C ILE A 109 53.09 -19.38 27.51
N LEU A 110 52.88 -20.50 28.21
CA LEU A 110 52.24 -20.53 29.51
C LEU A 110 52.90 -19.58 30.54
N PRO A 111 54.24 -19.51 30.70
CA PRO A 111 54.87 -18.56 31.62
C PRO A 111 54.61 -17.08 31.26
N LEU A 112 54.42 -16.78 29.96
CA LEU A 112 54.09 -15.44 29.49
C LEU A 112 52.64 -15.08 29.84
N ILE A 113 51.71 -16.03 29.71
CA ILE A 113 50.32 -15.88 30.11
C ILE A 113 50.23 -15.70 31.63
N ASP A 114 50.91 -16.53 32.42
CA ASP A 114 50.83 -16.48 33.88
C ASP A 114 51.38 -15.18 34.46
N LYS A 115 52.46 -14.63 33.88
CA LYS A 115 53.00 -13.34 34.33
C LYS A 115 52.18 -12.15 33.87
N ASN A 116 51.76 -12.11 32.61
CA ASN A 116 51.09 -10.94 32.03
C ASN A 116 49.58 -10.93 32.34
N CYS A 117 48.97 -12.11 32.52
CA CYS A 117 47.57 -12.32 32.83
C CYS A 117 47.40 -13.24 34.07
N PRO A 118 47.87 -12.81 35.25
CA PRO A 118 47.79 -13.62 36.47
C PRO A 118 46.33 -13.77 36.94
N MET A 119 46.02 -14.90 37.56
CA MET A 119 44.73 -15.12 38.23
C MET A 119 44.68 -14.28 39.53
N THR A 120 43.95 -13.16 39.53
CA THR A 120 43.76 -12.31 40.71
C THR A 120 42.34 -12.42 41.28
N SER A 121 42.20 -12.35 42.62
CA SER A 121 40.91 -12.47 43.30
C SER A 121 40.01 -11.23 43.16
N SER A 122 38.95 -11.40 42.39
CA SER A 122 37.56 -10.89 42.48
C SER A 122 37.18 -9.42 42.76
N LYS A 123 37.96 -8.57 43.44
CA LYS A 123 37.45 -7.26 43.90
C LYS A 123 37.83 -6.01 43.07
N ASP A 124 38.87 -6.08 42.23
CA ASP A 124 39.36 -4.88 41.51
C ASP A 124 39.01 -4.84 40.01
N LYS A 125 38.75 -3.63 39.48
CA LYS A 125 38.52 -3.37 38.04
C LYS A 125 39.70 -3.85 37.17
N GLU A 126 40.94 -3.67 37.63
CA GLU A 126 42.15 -4.19 36.96
C GLU A 126 42.20 -5.72 36.89
N GLY A 127 41.50 -6.44 37.78
CA GLY A 127 41.39 -7.89 37.74
C GLY A 127 40.52 -8.39 36.58
N SER A 128 39.54 -7.60 36.13
CA SER A 128 38.62 -8.01 35.06
C SER A 128 39.32 -8.04 33.70
N ASP A 129 40.18 -7.06 33.42
CA ASP A 129 40.94 -6.96 32.16
C ASP A 129 41.99 -8.06 32.03
N LYS A 130 42.62 -8.44 33.16
CA LYS A 130 43.54 -9.57 33.25
C LYS A 130 42.83 -10.91 32.98
N ILE A 131 41.61 -11.10 33.51
CA ILE A 131 40.80 -12.29 33.22
C ILE A 131 40.44 -12.35 31.73
N PHE A 132 39.99 -11.24 31.12
CA PHE A 132 39.74 -11.19 29.67
C PHE A 132 41.00 -11.50 28.86
N GLY A 133 42.13 -10.92 29.23
CA GLY A 133 43.41 -11.19 28.58
C GLY A 133 43.85 -12.65 28.70
N ARG A 134 43.62 -13.28 29.85
CA ARG A 134 43.91 -14.71 30.07
C ARG A 134 43.02 -15.61 29.20
N VAL A 135 41.70 -15.35 29.17
CA VAL A 135 40.76 -16.09 28.32
C VAL A 135 41.14 -15.93 26.84
N LEU A 136 41.40 -14.72 26.38
CA LEU A 136 41.82 -14.46 24.99
C LEU A 136 43.17 -15.09 24.64
N SER A 137 44.09 -15.18 25.59
CA SER A 137 45.37 -15.86 25.39
C SER A 137 45.18 -17.37 25.21
N PHE A 138 44.32 -18.01 26.02
CA PHE A 138 43.95 -19.41 25.80
C PHE A 138 43.17 -19.62 24.49
N VAL A 139 42.31 -18.67 24.09
CA VAL A 139 41.66 -18.67 22.78
C VAL A 139 42.71 -18.67 21.66
N SER A 140 43.72 -17.79 21.75
CA SER A 140 44.81 -17.72 20.76
C SER A 140 45.63 -19.01 20.71
N VAL A 141 45.94 -19.61 21.86
CA VAL A 141 46.65 -20.90 21.94
C VAL A 141 45.84 -22.02 21.27
N MET A 142 44.54 -22.12 21.52
CA MET A 142 43.70 -23.16 20.89
C MET A 142 43.52 -22.92 19.39
N ARG A 143 43.20 -21.69 18.97
CA ARG A 143 42.92 -21.35 17.57
C ARG A 143 44.17 -21.39 16.68
N SER A 144 45.35 -21.08 17.22
CA SER A 144 46.63 -21.19 16.49
C SER A 144 47.04 -22.63 16.19
N GLY A 145 46.39 -23.60 16.83
CA GLY A 145 46.62 -25.02 16.64
C GLY A 145 47.82 -25.59 17.38
N ILE A 146 48.42 -24.83 18.31
CA ILE A 146 49.59 -25.27 19.08
C ILE A 146 49.31 -26.56 19.85
N LEU A 147 48.13 -26.67 20.48
CA LEU A 147 47.74 -27.86 21.26
C LEU A 147 47.53 -29.12 20.39
N TRP A 148 47.40 -28.96 19.08
CA TRP A 148 47.19 -30.05 18.13
C TRP A 148 48.51 -30.51 17.48
N ARG A 149 49.65 -29.86 17.79
CA ARG A 149 50.97 -30.24 17.31
C ARG A 149 51.50 -31.46 18.09
N LYS A 150 52.42 -32.22 17.48
CA LYS A 150 53.10 -33.37 18.12
C LYS A 150 53.90 -33.01 19.38
N THR A 151 54.21 -31.73 19.57
CA THR A 151 54.94 -31.21 20.74
C THR A 151 54.08 -31.02 21.98
N SER A 152 52.74 -31.16 21.86
CA SER A 152 51.79 -31.03 22.95
C SER A 152 51.33 -32.38 23.49
N SER A 153 51.03 -32.40 24.79
CA SER A 153 50.62 -33.56 25.58
C SER A 153 49.22 -33.37 26.19
N ASP A 154 48.67 -34.41 26.82
CA ASP A 154 47.38 -34.28 27.51
C ASP A 154 47.46 -33.34 28.72
N GLU A 155 48.61 -33.27 29.39
CA GLU A 155 48.87 -32.31 30.48
C GLU A 155 48.70 -30.87 30.01
N ASP A 156 49.22 -30.53 28.83
CA ASP A 156 49.11 -29.18 28.25
C ASP A 156 47.64 -28.82 27.97
N TYR A 157 46.84 -29.76 27.45
CA TYR A 157 45.41 -29.57 27.24
C TYR A 157 44.66 -29.40 28.57
N ARG A 158 44.94 -30.25 29.57
CA ARG A 158 44.34 -30.17 30.92
C ARG A 158 44.60 -28.82 31.57
N GLU A 159 45.81 -28.27 31.43
CA GLU A 159 46.18 -26.97 31.99
C GLU A 159 45.36 -25.83 31.36
N VAL A 160 45.17 -25.86 30.04
CA VAL A 160 44.32 -24.87 29.34
C VAL A 160 42.86 -24.98 29.77
N ILE A 161 42.32 -26.20 29.86
CA ILE A 161 40.94 -26.43 30.32
C ILE A 161 40.77 -25.93 31.75
N ASN A 162 41.64 -26.35 32.67
CA ASN A 162 41.57 -25.92 34.08
C ASN A 162 41.71 -24.40 34.20
N GLY A 163 42.58 -23.77 33.40
CA GLY A 163 42.73 -22.32 33.34
C GLY A 163 41.46 -21.60 32.86
N LEU A 164 40.84 -22.07 31.78
CA LEU A 164 39.57 -21.52 31.28
C LEU A 164 38.42 -21.70 32.28
N LEU A 165 38.38 -22.85 32.93
CA LEU A 165 37.38 -23.19 33.93
C LEU A 165 37.55 -22.39 35.23
N ALA A 166 38.79 -22.06 35.61
CA ALA A 166 39.07 -21.13 36.69
C ALA A 166 38.60 -19.72 36.34
N CYS A 167 38.88 -19.23 35.11
CA CYS A 167 38.36 -17.95 34.62
C CYS A 167 36.82 -17.89 34.64
N ALA A 168 36.17 -18.96 34.18
CA ALA A 168 34.72 -19.12 34.18
C ALA A 168 34.09 -19.03 35.58
N ASN A 169 34.79 -19.55 36.60
CA ASN A 169 34.34 -19.49 37.99
C ASN A 169 34.59 -18.12 38.65
N CYS A 170 35.52 -17.31 38.13
CA CYS A 170 35.81 -15.99 38.69
C CYS A 170 34.74 -14.94 38.36
N LYS A 171 34.22 -14.92 37.12
CA LYS A 171 33.29 -13.88 36.65
C LYS A 171 32.21 -14.49 35.72
N PRO A 172 30.91 -14.31 36.00
CA PRO A 172 29.84 -14.89 35.18
C PRO A 172 29.84 -14.48 33.70
N TYR A 173 30.18 -13.24 33.38
CA TYR A 173 30.11 -12.71 32.01
C TYR A 173 31.21 -13.25 31.06
N VAL A 174 32.27 -13.91 31.56
CA VAL A 174 33.27 -14.59 30.71
C VAL A 174 33.00 -16.09 30.57
N ARG A 175 32.07 -16.64 31.35
CA ARG A 175 31.80 -18.08 31.42
C ARG A 175 31.43 -18.65 30.06
N GLU A 176 30.46 -18.05 29.38
CA GLU A 176 30.03 -18.51 28.06
C GLU A 176 31.19 -18.55 27.06
N THR A 177 32.01 -17.50 27.00
CA THR A 177 33.19 -17.46 26.13
C THR A 177 34.19 -18.56 26.46
N CYS A 178 34.42 -18.86 27.75
CA CYS A 178 35.31 -19.96 28.16
C CYS A 178 34.78 -21.31 27.68
N TYR A 179 33.50 -21.57 27.88
CA TYR A 179 32.85 -22.81 27.45
C TYR A 179 32.80 -22.94 25.94
N GLN A 180 32.52 -21.86 25.20
CA GLN A 180 32.58 -21.86 23.73
C GLN A 180 33.95 -22.29 23.21
N VAL A 181 35.03 -21.84 23.86
CA VAL A 181 36.40 -22.21 23.50
C VAL A 181 36.65 -23.70 23.76
N ILE A 182 36.27 -24.19 24.94
CA ILE A 182 36.34 -25.62 25.30
C ILE A 182 35.57 -26.46 24.28
N VAL A 183 34.31 -26.10 24.01
CA VAL A 183 33.42 -26.79 23.06
C VAL A 183 34.02 -26.83 21.66
N SER A 184 34.54 -25.69 21.17
CA SER A 184 35.17 -25.60 19.85
C SER A 184 36.45 -26.43 19.71
N SER A 185 37.06 -26.82 20.83
CA SER A 185 38.30 -27.61 20.86
C SER A 185 38.05 -29.11 20.66
N ILE A 186 36.87 -29.62 21.02
CA ILE A 186 36.55 -31.06 21.05
C ILE A 186 36.67 -31.73 19.67
N PRO A 187 36.17 -31.14 18.55
CA PRO A 187 36.33 -31.74 17.23
C PRO A 187 37.80 -31.94 16.82
N SER A 188 38.70 -31.07 17.28
CA SER A 188 40.13 -31.17 16.99
C SER A 188 40.83 -32.27 17.77
N LEU A 189 40.27 -32.72 18.91
CA LEU A 189 40.86 -33.78 19.73
C LEU A 189 40.99 -35.10 18.96
N LYS A 190 40.04 -35.47 18.10
CA LYS A 190 40.10 -36.70 17.29
C LYS A 190 41.36 -36.84 16.42
N LYS A 191 42.08 -35.73 16.19
CA LYS A 191 43.32 -35.70 15.41
C LYS A 191 44.58 -35.91 16.27
N THR A 192 44.45 -35.99 17.59
CA THR A 192 45.56 -36.13 18.53
C THR A 192 45.64 -37.55 19.08
N SER A 193 46.83 -37.93 19.59
CA SER A 193 47.07 -39.25 20.18
C SER A 193 46.58 -39.38 21.62
N PHE A 194 45.95 -38.34 22.17
CA PHE A 194 45.57 -38.24 23.58
C PHE A 194 44.08 -37.90 23.78
N ASP A 195 43.28 -38.03 22.74
CA ASP A 195 41.86 -37.69 22.70
C ASP A 195 41.05 -38.40 23.81
N GLU A 196 41.24 -39.71 24.00
CA GLU A 196 40.57 -40.49 25.06
C GLU A 196 40.88 -39.93 26.47
N LYS A 197 42.15 -39.60 26.74
CA LYS A 197 42.58 -39.03 28.03
C LYS A 197 42.02 -37.63 28.23
N ALA A 198 42.00 -36.81 27.18
CA ALA A 198 41.44 -35.46 27.22
C ALA A 198 39.93 -35.47 27.47
N ILE A 199 39.18 -36.37 26.82
CA ILE A 199 37.75 -36.53 27.04
C ILE A 199 37.46 -37.07 28.44
N SER A 200 38.22 -38.05 28.92
CA SER A 200 38.08 -38.54 30.30
C SER A 200 38.33 -37.44 31.34
N HIS A 201 39.28 -36.52 31.08
CA HIS A 201 39.48 -35.33 31.92
C HIS A 201 38.26 -34.41 31.91
N LEU A 202 37.71 -34.07 30.73
CA LEU A 202 36.51 -33.24 30.63
C LEU A 202 35.32 -33.84 31.40
N ILE A 203 35.10 -35.14 31.28
CA ILE A 203 34.05 -35.87 32.03
C ILE A 203 34.32 -35.83 33.54
N THR A 204 35.57 -36.03 33.94
CA THR A 204 35.97 -35.94 35.36
C THR A 204 35.70 -34.55 35.92
N VAL A 205 36.04 -33.50 35.18
CA VAL A 205 35.79 -32.12 35.60
C VAL A 205 34.29 -31.81 35.65
N MET A 206 33.51 -32.32 34.70
CA MET A 206 32.04 -32.23 34.74
C MET A 206 31.48 -32.95 35.97
N LYS A 207 32.03 -34.12 36.33
CA LYS A 207 31.64 -34.87 37.52
C LYS A 207 31.98 -34.14 38.82
N GLU A 208 33.21 -33.66 38.99
CA GLU A 208 33.63 -32.94 40.20
C GLU A 208 32.83 -31.64 40.42
N ARG A 209 32.43 -31.00 39.32
CA ARG A 209 31.53 -29.84 39.35
C ARG A 209 30.09 -30.27 39.65
N SER A 210 29.66 -31.41 39.10
CA SER A 210 28.37 -32.00 39.39
C SER A 210 28.17 -32.23 40.88
N ASP A 211 29.17 -32.83 41.53
CA ASP A 211 29.15 -33.17 42.96
C ASP A 211 29.07 -31.92 43.87
N LYS A 212 29.50 -30.75 43.38
CA LYS A 212 29.46 -29.48 44.13
C LYS A 212 28.24 -28.61 43.84
N ASN A 213 27.73 -28.65 42.61
CA ASN A 213 26.71 -27.70 42.12
C ASN A 213 25.45 -28.36 41.52
N GLY A 214 25.28 -29.69 41.61
CA GLY A 214 24.05 -30.38 41.19
C GLY A 214 23.97 -30.81 39.71
N GLY A 215 25.11 -31.05 39.07
CA GLY A 215 25.20 -31.61 37.71
C GLY A 215 25.02 -30.64 36.55
N ILE A 216 24.73 -31.20 35.37
CA ILE A 216 24.39 -30.44 34.17
C ILE A 216 23.09 -29.68 34.46
N ASN A 217 23.22 -28.40 34.76
CA ASN A 217 22.14 -27.57 35.29
C ASN A 217 22.10 -26.16 34.69
N ASN A 218 22.97 -25.87 33.72
CA ASN A 218 23.06 -24.57 33.06
C ASN A 218 23.32 -24.76 31.55
N PRO A 219 23.08 -23.72 30.73
CA PRO A 219 23.24 -23.80 29.27
C PRO A 219 24.65 -24.19 28.81
N ASP A 220 25.68 -23.76 29.54
CA ASP A 220 27.09 -24.02 29.21
C ASP A 220 27.44 -25.51 29.35
N ASP A 221 27.00 -26.13 30.44
CA ASP A 221 27.20 -27.57 30.69
C ASP A 221 26.38 -28.44 29.72
N VAL A 222 25.16 -28.00 29.37
CA VAL A 222 24.35 -28.64 28.33
C VAL A 222 25.08 -28.58 26.98
N ASN A 223 25.63 -27.42 26.62
CA ASN A 223 26.37 -27.25 25.38
C ASN A 223 27.59 -28.18 25.30
N LEU A 224 28.37 -28.23 26.39
CA LEU A 224 29.52 -29.12 26.50
C LEU A 224 29.11 -30.59 26.36
N ALA A 225 28.05 -31.00 27.04
CA ALA A 225 27.56 -32.37 26.98
C ALA A 225 27.10 -32.79 25.58
N ILE A 226 26.33 -31.94 24.89
CA ILE A 226 25.89 -32.21 23.52
C ILE A 226 27.11 -32.39 22.61
N VAL A 227 28.11 -31.50 22.67
CA VAL A 227 29.27 -31.62 21.76
C VAL A 227 30.14 -32.84 22.07
N ILE A 228 30.28 -33.24 23.34
CA ILE A 228 30.95 -34.49 23.71
C ILE A 228 30.19 -35.68 23.12
N GLU A 229 28.87 -35.77 23.28
CA GLU A 229 28.06 -36.85 22.72
C GLU A 229 28.12 -36.86 21.17
N ALA A 230 28.22 -35.70 20.51
CA ALA A 230 28.32 -35.59 19.04
C ALA A 230 29.60 -36.22 18.52
N GLN A 231 30.71 -35.87 19.18
CA GLN A 231 32.03 -36.28 18.74
C GLN A 231 32.36 -37.69 19.21
N TYR A 232 31.89 -38.11 20.39
CA TYR A 232 32.19 -39.43 20.98
C TYR A 232 30.90 -40.18 21.37
N PRO A 233 30.08 -40.68 20.42
CA PRO A 233 28.76 -41.25 20.72
C PRO A 233 28.80 -42.48 21.65
N ASP A 234 29.87 -43.27 21.62
CA ASP A 234 30.01 -44.48 22.46
C ASP A 234 30.19 -44.14 23.94
N ILE A 235 30.50 -42.86 24.26
CA ILE A 235 30.65 -42.39 25.62
C ILE A 235 29.36 -42.54 26.44
N ILE A 236 28.20 -42.54 25.78
CA ILE A 236 26.88 -42.68 26.41
C ILE A 236 26.78 -44.01 27.18
N GLN A 237 27.53 -45.03 26.75
CA GLN A 237 27.57 -46.34 27.39
C GLN A 237 28.54 -46.41 28.58
N SER A 238 29.50 -45.47 28.66
CA SER A 238 30.51 -45.38 29.71
C SER A 238 29.89 -45.25 31.10
N SER A 239 30.46 -45.96 32.08
CA SER A 239 30.08 -45.84 33.49
C SER A 239 30.34 -44.43 34.02
N GLN A 240 31.41 -43.76 33.56
CA GLN A 240 31.74 -42.39 33.96
C GLN A 240 30.69 -41.39 33.47
N TRP A 241 30.23 -41.52 32.23
CA TRP A 241 29.19 -40.65 31.66
C TRP A 241 27.83 -40.86 32.36
N LYS A 242 27.45 -42.13 32.59
CA LYS A 242 26.24 -42.46 33.34
C LYS A 242 26.25 -41.89 34.76
N GLN A 243 27.41 -41.79 35.40
CA GLN A 243 27.53 -41.13 36.71
C GLN A 243 27.28 -39.62 36.61
N VAL A 244 27.82 -38.94 35.60
CA VAL A 244 27.58 -37.49 35.38
C VAL A 244 26.11 -37.20 35.06
N MET A 245 25.45 -38.07 34.30
CA MET A 245 24.06 -37.88 33.88
C MET A 245 23.08 -38.32 34.97
N VAL A 246 23.11 -39.60 35.37
CA VAL A 246 22.04 -40.26 36.16
C VAL A 246 22.33 -40.29 37.67
N HIS A 247 23.60 -40.21 38.08
CA HIS A 247 24.01 -40.29 39.50
C HIS A 247 24.20 -38.89 40.15
N ASN A 248 23.39 -37.91 39.76
CA ASN A 248 23.38 -36.62 40.46
C ASN A 248 22.47 -36.72 41.68
N VAL A 249 23.10 -36.80 42.85
CA VAL A 249 22.43 -36.70 44.16
C VAL A 249 22.09 -35.23 44.38
N GLY A 250 20.95 -34.79 43.84
CA GLY A 250 20.35 -33.54 44.28
C GLY A 250 20.01 -33.66 45.77
N VAL A 251 20.59 -32.78 46.60
CA VAL A 251 20.36 -32.71 48.05
C VAL A 251 18.91 -32.33 48.37
N ASP A 252 18.14 -31.84 47.38
CA ASP A 252 16.73 -31.48 47.52
C ASP A 252 15.83 -32.26 46.55
N SER A 253 14.76 -32.88 47.09
CA SER A 253 13.70 -33.66 46.43
C SER A 253 12.91 -32.94 45.32
N ARG A 254 13.25 -31.68 44.97
CA ARG A 254 12.43 -30.80 44.11
C ARG A 254 13.02 -30.50 42.72
N THR A 255 14.22 -30.96 42.40
CA THR A 255 14.85 -30.73 41.07
C THR A 255 14.68 -31.94 40.16
N ALA A 256 14.36 -31.73 38.88
CA ALA A 256 14.16 -32.83 37.95
C ALA A 256 15.49 -33.58 37.72
N LYS A 257 15.42 -34.91 37.57
CA LYS A 257 16.58 -35.78 37.35
C LYS A 257 16.76 -36.05 35.86
N TRP A 258 18.00 -36.22 35.41
CA TRP A 258 18.26 -36.79 34.08
C TRP A 258 17.92 -38.29 34.11
N HIS A 259 16.90 -38.69 33.36
CA HIS A 259 16.36 -40.05 33.37
C HIS A 259 17.14 -41.02 32.48
N LYS A 260 17.80 -40.50 31.44
CA LYS A 260 18.54 -41.29 30.45
C LYS A 260 19.95 -40.72 30.23
N PRO A 261 20.94 -41.57 29.89
CA PRO A 261 22.31 -41.12 29.68
C PRO A 261 22.53 -40.21 28.46
N HIS A 262 21.66 -40.28 27.44
CA HIS A 262 21.70 -39.39 26.28
C HIS A 262 20.97 -38.09 26.58
N ILE A 263 21.63 -36.94 26.43
CA ILE A 263 21.09 -35.64 26.86
C ILE A 263 19.80 -35.23 26.11
N LEU A 264 19.71 -35.47 24.80
CA LEU A 264 18.56 -35.13 23.96
C LEU A 264 17.51 -36.26 23.88
N HIS A 265 17.44 -37.14 24.87
CA HIS A 265 16.40 -38.17 24.95
C HIS A 265 15.03 -37.56 25.34
N PRO A 266 13.88 -38.02 24.78
CA PRO A 266 12.55 -37.46 25.09
C PRO A 266 12.21 -37.37 26.59
N LYS A 267 12.58 -38.39 27.39
CA LYS A 267 12.41 -38.40 28.86
C LYS A 267 13.23 -37.35 29.63
N ASN A 268 14.17 -36.67 28.98
CA ASN A 268 15.01 -35.65 29.60
C ASN A 268 14.53 -34.22 29.31
N LEU A 269 13.44 -34.02 28.53
CA LEU A 269 13.02 -32.68 28.09
C LEU A 269 12.72 -31.71 29.23
N GLU A 270 12.05 -32.15 30.30
CA GLU A 270 11.77 -31.29 31.46
C GLU A 270 13.06 -30.79 32.13
N LYS A 271 14.04 -31.68 32.31
CA LYS A 271 15.33 -31.31 32.91
C LYS A 271 16.18 -30.46 31.96
N LEU A 272 16.13 -30.75 30.66
CA LEU A 272 16.79 -29.94 29.63
C LEU A 272 16.25 -28.51 29.63
N THR A 273 14.93 -28.36 29.71
CA THR A 273 14.26 -27.09 29.88
C THR A 273 14.74 -26.36 31.13
N GLU A 274 14.75 -27.03 32.29
CA GLU A 274 15.23 -26.45 33.56
C GLU A 274 16.69 -25.95 33.43
N ALA A 275 17.57 -26.77 32.82
CA ALA A 275 18.98 -26.44 32.66
C ALA A 275 19.22 -25.29 31.67
N ILE A 276 18.45 -25.20 30.58
CA ILE A 276 18.53 -24.08 29.63
C ILE A 276 17.95 -22.80 30.24
N GLN A 277 16.97 -22.92 31.15
CA GLN A 277 16.28 -21.79 31.79
C GLN A 277 16.92 -21.25 33.08
N ALA A 278 17.99 -21.88 33.59
CA ALA A 278 18.60 -21.53 34.87
C ALA A 278 18.88 -20.01 34.98
N LYS A 279 18.31 -19.37 36.01
CA LYS A 279 18.32 -17.90 36.20
C LYS A 279 19.75 -17.34 36.17
N SER A 280 19.96 -16.24 35.45
CA SER A 280 21.04 -15.33 35.82
C SER A 280 20.77 -14.85 37.25
N SER A 281 21.80 -14.89 38.11
CA SER A 281 21.70 -14.49 39.51
C SER A 281 21.05 -13.10 39.66
N LYS A 282 20.20 -12.94 40.67
CA LYS A 282 19.40 -11.73 41.02
C LYS A 282 20.19 -10.40 41.20
N SER A 283 21.47 -10.33 40.86
CA SER A 283 22.32 -9.15 41.05
C SER A 283 22.73 -8.43 39.74
N ALA A 284 21.98 -8.60 38.66
CA ALA A 284 22.21 -7.87 37.41
C ALA A 284 21.41 -6.55 37.41
N THR A 285 21.81 -5.62 38.27
CA THR A 285 21.32 -4.23 38.22
C THR A 285 22.02 -3.50 37.07
N GLU A 286 21.22 -3.10 36.08
CA GLU A 286 21.31 -1.86 35.30
C GLU A 286 22.52 -1.58 34.38
N ILE A 287 23.54 -2.44 34.25
CA ILE A 287 24.69 -2.16 33.34
C ILE A 287 24.87 -3.16 32.16
N GLN A 288 24.10 -4.23 32.04
CA GLN A 288 24.27 -5.24 30.97
C GLN A 288 23.18 -5.28 29.87
N GLN A 289 22.52 -4.16 29.61
CA GLN A 289 21.43 -4.05 28.61
C GLN A 289 21.82 -4.42 27.16
N ASN A 290 23.10 -4.58 26.82
CA ASN A 290 23.54 -5.00 25.47
C ASN A 290 24.07 -6.44 25.35
N GLN A 291 24.39 -7.14 26.45
CA GLN A 291 24.85 -8.54 26.40
C GLN A 291 23.76 -9.54 26.80
N GLU A 292 22.78 -9.14 27.63
CA GLU A 292 21.68 -10.01 28.10
C GLU A 292 20.51 -10.16 27.09
N ASN A 293 20.54 -9.41 25.99
CA ASN A 293 19.54 -9.47 24.91
C ASN A 293 19.96 -10.42 23.76
N ARG A 294 20.99 -11.24 23.96
CA ARG A 294 21.41 -12.27 23.00
C ARG A 294 21.05 -13.65 23.53
N ILE A 295 20.45 -14.48 22.66
CA ILE A 295 20.26 -15.89 22.94
C ILE A 295 21.59 -16.62 23.17
N HIS A 296 21.64 -17.48 24.18
CA HIS A 296 22.84 -18.24 24.54
C HIS A 296 23.31 -19.13 23.38
N SER A 297 24.61 -19.27 23.18
CA SER A 297 25.20 -20.11 22.12
C SER A 297 24.87 -21.60 22.18
N VAL A 298 24.22 -22.09 23.24
CA VAL A 298 23.81 -23.50 23.35
C VAL A 298 22.78 -23.85 22.27
N TRP A 299 21.93 -22.88 21.91
CA TRP A 299 20.89 -23.05 20.91
C TRP A 299 21.46 -23.32 19.52
N ASP A 300 22.65 -22.80 19.22
CA ASP A 300 23.35 -23.05 17.97
C ASP A 300 23.68 -24.53 17.83
N THR A 301 24.24 -25.11 18.91
CA THR A 301 24.57 -26.52 18.98
C THR A 301 23.33 -27.41 18.97
N ILE A 302 22.29 -27.04 19.73
CA ILE A 302 21.03 -27.80 19.78
C ILE A 302 20.35 -27.83 18.41
N LEU A 303 20.18 -26.67 17.76
CA LEU A 303 19.56 -26.60 16.43
C LEU A 303 20.38 -27.37 15.41
N CYS A 304 21.70 -27.20 15.39
CA CYS A 304 22.59 -27.98 14.52
C CYS A 304 22.43 -29.49 14.74
N TRP A 305 22.26 -29.94 15.98
CA TRP A 305 22.05 -31.36 16.27
C TRP A 305 20.71 -31.86 15.76
N ILE A 306 19.61 -31.23 16.18
CA ILE A 306 18.24 -31.72 15.96
C ILE A 306 17.83 -31.61 14.49
N ILE A 307 18.38 -30.62 13.76
CA ILE A 307 18.12 -30.45 12.33
C ILE A 307 18.96 -31.43 11.49
N SER A 308 20.12 -31.89 11.97
CA SER A 308 21.03 -32.73 11.18
C SER A 308 20.54 -34.19 11.08
N PRO A 309 20.24 -34.70 9.88
CA PRO A 309 19.75 -36.07 9.69
C PRO A 309 20.81 -37.16 10.00
N SER A 310 22.09 -36.79 10.05
CA SER A 310 23.22 -37.71 10.25
C SER A 310 23.38 -38.22 11.70
N ASN A 311 22.62 -37.68 12.65
CA ASN A 311 22.77 -37.98 14.08
C ASN A 311 21.83 -39.10 14.58
N ASP A 312 20.91 -39.58 13.74
CA ASP A 312 20.03 -40.71 14.06
C ASP A 312 20.78 -42.03 13.90
N LYS A 313 21.51 -42.42 14.96
CA LYS A 313 22.14 -43.74 15.04
C LYS A 313 21.14 -44.81 15.46
N PRO A 314 21.14 -46.00 14.83
CA PRO A 314 20.27 -47.10 15.24
C PRO A 314 20.56 -47.51 16.69
N GLY A 315 19.55 -47.44 17.55
CA GLY A 315 19.61 -47.83 18.97
C GLY A 315 19.67 -46.69 19.99
N ILE A 316 19.85 -45.42 19.58
CA ILE A 316 19.77 -44.25 20.47
C ILE A 316 18.48 -43.48 20.18
N GLN A 317 17.58 -43.39 21.16
CA GLN A 317 16.34 -42.64 21.02
C GLN A 317 16.58 -41.15 21.28
N THR A 318 16.53 -40.35 20.22
CA THR A 318 16.65 -38.88 20.26
C THR A 318 15.26 -38.23 20.16
N VAL A 319 15.09 -37.03 20.72
CA VAL A 319 13.87 -36.24 20.58
C VAL A 319 13.68 -35.76 19.14
N THR A 320 12.44 -35.83 18.65
CA THR A 320 12.10 -35.27 17.34
C THR A 320 12.09 -33.74 17.41
N PHE A 321 12.33 -33.07 16.27
CA PHE A 321 12.27 -31.61 16.20
C PHE A 321 10.94 -31.04 16.70
N GLU A 322 9.82 -31.66 16.32
CA GLU A 322 8.48 -31.21 16.72
C GLU A 322 8.27 -31.30 18.24
N GLN A 323 8.62 -32.42 18.87
CA GLN A 323 8.52 -32.59 20.31
C GLN A 323 9.45 -31.63 21.06
N PHE A 324 10.66 -31.44 20.57
CA PHE A 324 11.61 -30.49 21.16
C PHE A 324 11.09 -29.07 21.07
N TRP A 325 10.64 -28.64 19.89
CA TRP A 325 10.15 -27.28 19.67
C TRP A 325 8.93 -27.00 20.54
N LYS A 326 7.98 -27.93 20.60
CA LYS A 326 6.79 -27.79 21.45
C LYS A 326 7.15 -27.62 22.94
N VAL A 327 7.93 -28.55 23.50
CA VAL A 327 8.18 -28.58 24.96
C VAL A 327 9.20 -27.54 25.40
N VAL A 328 10.32 -27.40 24.67
CA VAL A 328 11.48 -26.60 25.12
C VAL A 328 11.40 -25.15 24.62
N VAL A 329 10.69 -24.89 23.53
CA VAL A 329 10.55 -23.55 22.94
C VAL A 329 9.14 -22.99 23.18
N ASP A 330 8.09 -23.65 22.69
CA ASP A 330 6.73 -23.08 22.72
C ASP A 330 6.17 -22.97 24.14
N GLU A 331 6.12 -24.08 24.88
CA GLU A 331 5.61 -24.16 26.25
C GLU A 331 6.53 -23.48 27.29
N CYS A 332 7.71 -23.01 26.87
CA CYS A 332 8.75 -22.52 27.78
C CYS A 332 9.17 -21.07 27.55
N LEU A 333 9.23 -20.63 26.30
CA LEU A 333 9.59 -19.27 25.92
C LEU A 333 8.38 -18.42 25.52
N PHE A 334 7.27 -19.06 25.12
CA PHE A 334 6.06 -18.37 24.64
C PHE A 334 4.82 -18.58 25.51
N ASP A 335 4.92 -19.36 26.59
CA ASP A 335 3.84 -19.54 27.57
C ASP A 335 3.33 -18.21 28.14
N SER A 336 2.05 -18.16 28.52
CA SER A 336 1.39 -16.93 28.98
C SER A 336 2.11 -16.25 30.13
N ASP A 337 2.66 -17.03 31.07
CA ASP A 337 3.27 -16.54 32.31
C ASP A 337 4.77 -16.19 32.16
N THR A 338 5.32 -16.36 30.96
CA THR A 338 6.75 -16.09 30.69
C THR A 338 7.05 -14.61 30.50
N THR A 339 8.23 -14.19 30.98
CA THR A 339 8.67 -12.79 30.90
C THR A 339 8.88 -12.33 29.46
N HIS A 340 8.73 -11.01 29.20
CA HIS A 340 8.98 -10.46 27.87
C HIS A 340 10.40 -10.77 27.35
N GLN A 341 11.42 -10.77 28.21
CA GLN A 341 12.79 -11.13 27.82
C GLN A 341 12.88 -12.56 27.26
N ARG A 342 12.14 -13.52 27.84
CA ARG A 342 12.12 -14.91 27.35
C ARG A 342 11.41 -15.03 26.00
N LYS A 343 10.25 -14.37 25.85
CA LYS A 343 9.53 -14.28 24.57
C LYS A 343 10.41 -13.63 23.49
N PHE A 344 11.20 -12.62 23.85
CA PHE A 344 12.18 -12.00 22.96
C PHE A 344 13.27 -12.99 22.48
N TRP A 345 13.84 -13.80 23.39
CA TRP A 345 14.75 -14.88 22.98
C TRP A 345 14.05 -15.93 22.12
N GLY A 346 12.78 -16.23 22.41
CA GLY A 346 11.94 -17.09 21.57
C GLY A 346 11.85 -16.57 20.14
N PHE A 347 11.61 -15.27 19.93
CA PHE A 347 11.61 -14.66 18.59
C PHE A 347 12.97 -14.79 17.90
N GLN A 348 14.08 -14.50 18.59
CA GLN A 348 15.43 -14.67 18.03
C GLN A 348 15.70 -16.14 17.64
N LEU A 349 15.24 -17.09 18.44
CA LEU A 349 15.38 -18.52 18.17
C LEU A 349 14.55 -18.93 16.95
N PHE A 350 13.29 -18.47 16.86
CA PHE A 350 12.42 -18.71 15.71
C PHE A 350 13.05 -18.17 14.42
N GLU A 351 13.52 -16.92 14.43
CA GLU A 351 14.20 -16.30 13.28
C GLU A 351 15.38 -17.13 12.78
N LYS A 352 16.16 -17.69 13.71
CA LYS A 352 17.30 -18.54 13.39
C LYS A 352 16.86 -19.92 12.89
N ALA A 353 15.89 -20.53 13.56
CA ALA A 353 15.40 -21.87 13.23
C ALA A 353 14.72 -21.89 11.86
N LEU A 354 13.92 -20.89 11.52
CA LEU A 354 13.23 -20.77 10.23
C LEU A 354 14.21 -20.74 9.04
N LYS A 355 15.35 -20.06 9.22
CA LYS A 355 16.43 -20.01 8.22
C LYS A 355 17.14 -21.35 8.05
N LEU A 356 17.33 -22.11 9.13
CA LEU A 356 18.12 -23.34 9.14
C LEU A 356 17.30 -24.62 8.89
N CYS A 357 16.00 -24.64 9.21
CA CYS A 357 15.21 -25.86 9.20
C CYS A 357 14.89 -26.34 7.77
N PRO A 358 14.80 -27.66 7.53
CA PRO A 358 14.23 -28.22 6.31
C PRO A 358 12.74 -27.88 6.16
N GLU A 359 12.23 -27.97 4.94
CA GLU A 359 10.82 -27.72 4.62
C GLU A 359 9.85 -28.59 5.43
N LYS A 360 10.20 -29.87 5.64
CA LYS A 360 9.39 -30.82 6.43
C LYS A 360 9.14 -30.38 7.88
N ASN A 361 10.07 -29.62 8.45
CA ASN A 361 10.04 -29.19 9.85
C ASN A 361 9.50 -27.75 9.99
N THR A 362 9.22 -27.07 8.88
CA THR A 362 8.81 -25.66 8.88
C THR A 362 7.44 -25.47 9.54
N SER A 363 6.51 -26.41 9.36
CA SER A 363 5.19 -26.38 10.03
C SER A 363 5.32 -26.42 11.55
N SER A 364 6.23 -27.24 12.07
CA SER A 364 6.46 -27.42 13.52
C SER A 364 6.95 -26.15 14.24
N LEU A 365 7.40 -25.13 13.50
CA LEU A 365 7.82 -23.85 14.09
C LEU A 365 6.62 -22.97 14.48
N PHE A 366 5.49 -23.11 13.81
CA PHE A 366 4.30 -22.25 13.96
C PHE A 366 3.34 -22.81 15.01
N THR A 367 3.85 -22.99 16.22
CA THR A 367 3.12 -23.52 17.36
C THR A 367 2.11 -22.52 17.93
N PRO A 368 1.08 -22.97 18.67
CA PRO A 368 -0.01 -22.11 19.14
C PRO A 368 0.44 -20.93 20.00
N ASN A 369 1.35 -21.12 20.97
CA ASN A 369 1.76 -20.03 21.85
C ASN A 369 2.64 -19.00 21.12
N PHE A 370 3.53 -19.47 20.25
CA PHE A 370 4.30 -18.61 19.35
C PHE A 370 3.38 -17.76 18.48
N MET A 371 2.42 -18.38 17.79
CA MET A 371 1.50 -17.71 16.88
C MET A 371 0.63 -16.67 17.60
N ARG A 372 0.05 -17.05 18.75
CA ARG A 372 -0.67 -16.12 19.61
C ARG A 372 0.21 -14.94 20.04
N THR A 373 1.48 -15.20 20.41
CA THR A 373 2.41 -14.14 20.81
C THR A 373 2.81 -13.24 19.65
N LEU A 374 3.07 -13.80 18.47
CA LEU A 374 3.43 -13.07 17.25
C LEU A 374 2.29 -12.15 16.81
N ILE A 375 1.08 -12.69 16.67
CA ILE A 375 -0.12 -11.94 16.23
C ILE A 375 -0.41 -10.80 17.22
N ASN A 376 -0.51 -11.12 18.51
CA ASN A 376 -0.80 -10.13 19.55
C ASN A 376 0.22 -8.98 19.59
N ASN A 377 1.51 -9.25 19.38
CA ASN A 377 2.53 -8.19 19.43
C ASN A 377 2.73 -7.47 18.08
N SER A 378 2.14 -7.95 16.99
CA SER A 378 2.31 -7.35 15.66
C SER A 378 1.44 -6.11 15.40
N TYR A 379 0.34 -5.92 16.14
CA TYR A 379 -0.64 -4.86 15.89
C TYR A 379 -0.32 -3.54 16.60
N GLU A 380 -0.18 -3.56 17.94
CA GLU A 380 0.02 -2.35 18.74
C GLU A 380 1.51 -1.98 18.86
N LYS A 381 1.87 -0.81 18.33
CA LYS A 381 3.23 -0.25 18.39
C LYS A 381 3.75 -0.05 19.82
N ASN A 382 2.86 0.08 20.79
CA ASN A 382 3.21 0.33 22.20
C ASN A 382 3.56 -0.94 22.98
N ARG A 383 3.35 -2.14 22.40
CA ARG A 383 3.69 -3.40 23.08
C ARG A 383 5.20 -3.62 23.12
N TYR A 384 5.71 -4.09 24.25
CA TYR A 384 7.15 -4.26 24.50
C TYR A 384 7.86 -5.15 23.45
N LEU A 385 7.16 -6.14 22.90
CA LEU A 385 7.70 -7.09 21.93
C LEU A 385 7.34 -6.74 20.48
N HIS A 386 6.76 -5.56 20.22
CA HIS A 386 6.32 -5.17 18.88
C HIS A 386 7.45 -5.24 17.85
N GLU A 387 8.59 -4.59 18.14
CA GLU A 387 9.76 -4.60 17.26
C GLU A 387 10.31 -6.01 16.99
N ALA A 388 10.21 -6.92 17.97
CA ALA A 388 10.63 -8.31 17.81
C ALA A 388 9.66 -9.08 16.90
N ALA A 389 8.35 -8.93 17.11
CA ALA A 389 7.33 -9.52 16.25
C ALA A 389 7.45 -9.03 14.81
N ILE A 390 7.61 -7.71 14.60
CA ILE A 390 7.79 -7.13 13.25
C ILE A 390 9.08 -7.64 12.59
N ARG A 391 10.17 -7.81 13.35
CA ARG A 391 11.41 -8.41 12.82
C ARG A 391 11.21 -9.85 12.39
N SER A 392 10.54 -10.66 13.21
CA SER A 392 10.23 -12.05 12.88
C SER A 392 9.33 -12.15 11.65
N LEU A 393 8.36 -11.25 11.48
CA LEU A 393 7.56 -11.15 10.26
C LEU A 393 8.41 -10.80 9.01
N LYS A 394 9.36 -9.87 9.13
CA LYS A 394 10.29 -9.56 8.04
C LYS A 394 11.17 -10.76 7.67
N VAL A 395 11.58 -11.57 8.66
CA VAL A 395 12.32 -12.81 8.40
C VAL A 395 11.44 -13.85 7.71
N ILE A 396 10.17 -13.95 8.07
CA ILE A 396 9.20 -14.81 7.37
C ILE A 396 9.06 -14.39 5.90
N GLU A 397 8.92 -13.08 5.62
CA GLU A 397 8.86 -12.55 4.25
C GLU A 397 10.13 -12.87 3.46
N GLN A 398 11.30 -12.62 4.05
CA GLN A 398 12.59 -12.92 3.42
C GLN A 398 12.71 -14.41 3.09
N VAL A 399 12.37 -15.31 4.01
CA VAL A 399 12.43 -16.76 3.77
C VAL A 399 11.42 -17.20 2.72
N GLY A 400 10.25 -16.54 2.67
CA GLY A 400 9.23 -16.79 1.65
C GLY A 400 9.69 -16.43 0.24
N ASP A 401 10.42 -15.32 0.10
CA ASP A 401 11.04 -14.88 -1.17
C ASP A 401 12.19 -15.82 -1.58
N GLU A 402 13.00 -16.28 -0.62
CA GLU A 402 14.14 -17.17 -0.89
C GLU A 402 13.73 -18.63 -1.19
N ASN A 403 12.66 -19.16 -0.58
CA ASN A 403 12.19 -20.54 -0.77
C ASN A 403 10.65 -20.62 -0.85
N HIS A 404 10.16 -20.82 -2.08
CA HIS A 404 8.74 -20.95 -2.41
C HIS A 404 8.01 -22.11 -1.71
N GLN A 405 8.68 -23.26 -1.51
CA GLN A 405 8.06 -24.41 -0.83
C GLN A 405 7.86 -24.11 0.67
N LYS A 406 8.82 -23.44 1.31
CA LYS A 406 8.64 -22.90 2.66
C LYS A 406 7.53 -21.86 2.71
N ALA A 407 7.46 -20.96 1.73
CA ALA A 407 6.42 -19.95 1.65
C ALA A 407 5.02 -20.57 1.68
N LEU A 408 4.78 -21.61 0.87
CA LEU A 408 3.50 -22.34 0.86
C LEU A 408 3.20 -22.97 2.23
N VAL A 409 4.18 -23.61 2.86
CA VAL A 409 4.00 -24.21 4.20
C VAL A 409 3.63 -23.13 5.23
N ILE A 410 4.32 -22.00 5.21
CA ILE A 410 4.06 -20.87 6.12
C ILE A 410 2.64 -20.32 5.89
N VAL A 411 2.28 -20.06 4.64
CA VAL A 411 0.94 -19.60 4.28
C VAL A 411 -0.12 -20.59 4.76
N LYS A 412 0.11 -21.90 4.58
CA LYS A 412 -0.77 -22.95 5.12
C LYS A 412 -0.83 -22.96 6.65
N GLN A 413 0.21 -22.56 7.39
CA GLN A 413 0.14 -22.46 8.85
C GLN A 413 -0.72 -21.27 9.30
N PHE A 414 -0.57 -20.11 8.65
CA PHE A 414 -1.44 -18.96 8.93
C PHE A 414 -2.90 -19.25 8.53
N LEU A 415 -3.14 -19.87 7.37
CA LEU A 415 -4.49 -20.24 6.90
C LEU A 415 -5.07 -21.50 7.56
N GLY A 416 -4.23 -22.42 8.05
CA GLY A 416 -4.66 -23.68 8.67
C GLY A 416 -5.20 -23.50 10.09
N GLN A 417 -4.92 -22.36 10.72
CA GLN A 417 -5.49 -21.97 12.02
C GLN A 417 -6.92 -21.41 11.93
N CYS A 418 -7.62 -21.55 10.79
CA CYS A 418 -9.03 -21.18 10.57
C CYS A 418 -10.06 -21.98 11.41
N HIS A 419 -9.69 -22.38 12.64
CA HIS A 419 -10.51 -23.12 13.59
C HIS A 419 -11.07 -22.23 14.72
N ASP A 420 -10.59 -20.99 14.86
CA ASP A 420 -11.25 -19.96 15.68
C ASP A 420 -12.08 -19.08 14.74
N GLN A 421 -13.33 -18.82 15.13
CA GLN A 421 -14.37 -18.15 14.33
C GLN A 421 -13.98 -16.73 13.86
N ASP A 422 -12.91 -16.17 14.43
CA ASP A 422 -12.31 -14.91 14.03
C ASP A 422 -10.90 -15.15 13.47
N PHE A 423 -10.80 -15.52 12.19
CA PHE A 423 -9.53 -15.31 11.49
C PHE A 423 -9.24 -13.81 11.47
N ASP A 424 -8.41 -13.37 12.41
CA ASP A 424 -8.15 -11.95 12.66
C ASP A 424 -7.54 -11.26 11.42
N LYS A 425 -7.97 -10.01 11.15
CA LYS A 425 -7.49 -9.14 10.07
C LYS A 425 -5.96 -9.12 9.99
N THR A 426 -5.30 -9.30 11.13
CA THR A 426 -3.84 -9.41 11.29
C THR A 426 -3.25 -10.58 10.49
N SER A 427 -3.77 -11.79 10.64
CA SER A 427 -3.31 -12.98 9.92
C SER A 427 -3.53 -12.84 8.41
N ALA A 428 -4.66 -12.24 8.01
CA ALA A 428 -4.97 -11.93 6.61
C ALA A 428 -3.89 -11.05 5.97
N ASN A 429 -3.50 -10.00 6.70
CA ASN A 429 -2.51 -9.04 6.25
C ASN A 429 -1.11 -9.63 6.17
N ILE A 430 -0.73 -10.52 7.11
CA ILE A 430 0.55 -11.23 7.05
C ILE A 430 0.62 -12.11 5.81
N VAL A 431 -0.43 -12.90 5.54
CA VAL A 431 -0.44 -13.75 4.33
C VAL A 431 -0.39 -12.90 3.07
N LYS A 432 -1.15 -11.79 2.97
CA LYS A 432 -1.07 -10.86 1.83
C LYS A 432 0.33 -10.30 1.61
N ARG A 433 1.05 -9.97 2.69
CA ARG A 433 2.43 -9.49 2.60
C ARG A 433 3.37 -10.57 2.05
N ILE A 434 3.24 -11.82 2.50
CA ILE A 434 3.99 -12.95 1.93
C ILE A 434 3.62 -13.15 0.45
N LEU A 435 2.33 -13.17 0.12
CA LEU A 435 1.86 -13.33 -1.26
C LEU A 435 2.28 -12.19 -2.20
N SER A 436 2.67 -11.03 -1.66
CA SER A 436 3.17 -9.90 -2.46
C SER A 436 4.62 -10.07 -2.94
N VAL A 437 5.41 -10.96 -2.31
CA VAL A 437 6.82 -11.19 -2.67
C VAL A 437 7.07 -12.52 -3.37
N VAL A 438 6.18 -13.51 -3.19
CA VAL A 438 6.33 -14.85 -3.80
C VAL A 438 5.96 -14.87 -5.29
N ASN A 439 6.39 -15.93 -5.99
CA ASN A 439 6.00 -16.18 -7.37
C ASN A 439 4.51 -16.55 -7.54
N ASN A 440 4.01 -16.45 -8.78
CA ASN A 440 2.60 -16.71 -9.07
C ASN A 440 2.19 -18.18 -8.92
N GLN A 441 3.10 -19.12 -9.13
CA GLN A 441 2.82 -20.54 -8.90
C GLN A 441 2.45 -20.80 -7.43
N THR A 442 3.14 -20.15 -6.49
CA THR A 442 2.83 -20.25 -5.05
C THR A 442 1.46 -19.67 -4.73
N ILE A 443 1.07 -18.58 -5.41
CA ILE A 443 -0.27 -17.98 -5.28
C ILE A 443 -1.33 -18.95 -5.79
N GLU A 444 -1.13 -19.58 -6.96
CA GLU A 444 -2.04 -20.59 -7.50
C GLU A 444 -2.19 -21.79 -6.56
N GLU A 445 -1.08 -22.32 -6.04
CA GLU A 445 -1.09 -23.42 -5.06
C GLU A 445 -1.82 -23.04 -3.76
N CYS A 446 -1.72 -21.78 -3.32
CA CYS A 446 -2.48 -21.25 -2.18
C CYS A 446 -3.99 -21.21 -2.48
N ILE A 447 -4.39 -20.74 -3.66
CA ILE A 447 -5.81 -20.70 -4.05
C ILE A 447 -6.38 -22.11 -4.20
N LEU A 448 -5.60 -23.06 -4.74
CA LEU A 448 -6.00 -24.47 -4.81
C LEU A 448 -6.15 -25.08 -3.41
N TYR A 449 -5.29 -24.70 -2.46
CA TYR A 449 -5.43 -25.11 -1.06
C TYR A 449 -6.71 -24.54 -0.42
N LEU A 450 -6.99 -23.25 -0.60
CA LEU A 450 -8.24 -22.63 -0.12
C LEU A 450 -9.47 -23.26 -0.77
N LYS A 451 -9.42 -23.57 -2.07
CA LYS A 451 -10.46 -24.32 -2.78
C LYS A 451 -10.67 -25.71 -2.18
N SER A 452 -9.59 -26.40 -1.78
CA SER A 452 -9.70 -27.71 -1.12
C SER A 452 -10.42 -27.63 0.24
N ILE A 453 -10.15 -26.60 1.04
CA ILE A 453 -10.84 -26.35 2.31
C ILE A 453 -12.32 -26.01 2.06
N PHE A 454 -12.60 -25.21 1.03
CA PHE A 454 -13.97 -24.84 0.65
C PHE A 454 -14.84 -26.08 0.30
N ILE A 455 -14.26 -27.03 -0.44
CA ILE A 455 -14.93 -28.27 -0.88
C ILE A 455 -15.06 -29.28 0.26
N GLN A 456 -13.97 -29.47 1.03
CA GLN A 456 -13.87 -30.42 2.13
C GLN A 456 -13.48 -29.69 3.42
N PRO A 457 -14.48 -29.14 4.15
CA PRO A 457 -14.25 -28.61 5.49
C PRO A 457 -13.67 -29.70 6.41
N SER A 458 -12.82 -29.32 7.36
CA SER A 458 -12.15 -30.24 8.28
C SER A 458 -13.12 -31.19 9.00
N GLU A 459 -12.74 -32.46 9.20
CA GLU A 459 -13.57 -33.48 9.87
C GLU A 459 -14.03 -33.05 11.28
N ASN A 460 -13.29 -32.15 11.94
CA ASN A 460 -13.65 -31.62 13.26
C ASN A 460 -14.82 -30.62 13.24
N LEU A 461 -15.14 -30.04 12.08
CA LEU A 461 -16.26 -29.09 11.86
C LEU A 461 -17.51 -29.79 11.29
N SER A 462 -17.41 -31.08 10.96
CA SER A 462 -18.43 -31.86 10.24
C SER A 462 -19.76 -32.05 11.00
N GLY A 463 -19.89 -31.51 12.21
CA GLY A 463 -21.10 -31.57 13.04
C GLY A 463 -21.89 -30.26 13.16
N ASP A 464 -21.33 -29.09 12.79
CA ASP A 464 -21.97 -27.79 12.96
C ASP A 464 -22.02 -27.02 11.63
N SER A 465 -23.19 -27.05 10.96
CA SER A 465 -23.37 -26.51 9.62
C SER A 465 -23.03 -25.02 9.52
N ASP A 466 -23.30 -24.26 10.58
CA ASP A 466 -23.17 -22.80 10.56
C ASP A 466 -21.70 -22.37 10.53
N THR A 467 -20.84 -23.07 11.28
CA THR A 467 -19.38 -22.81 11.30
C THR A 467 -18.72 -23.12 9.96
N THR A 468 -19.19 -24.17 9.27
CA THR A 468 -18.72 -24.55 7.94
C THR A 468 -19.08 -23.48 6.90
N GLU A 469 -20.29 -22.92 6.98
CA GLU A 469 -20.74 -21.85 6.08
C GLU A 469 -19.99 -20.54 6.33
N GLN A 470 -19.75 -20.17 7.60
CA GLN A 470 -18.89 -19.03 7.94
C GLN A 470 -17.48 -19.16 7.35
N GLN A 471 -16.87 -20.34 7.46
CA GLN A 471 -15.56 -20.60 6.86
C GLN A 471 -15.57 -20.44 5.34
N ARG A 472 -16.61 -20.95 4.66
CA ARG A 472 -16.77 -20.80 3.20
C ARG A 472 -16.93 -19.32 2.80
N GLN A 473 -17.76 -18.56 3.50
CA GLN A 473 -17.94 -17.13 3.26
C GLN A 473 -16.65 -16.33 3.50
N TRP A 474 -15.92 -16.69 4.55
CA TRP A 474 -14.61 -16.11 4.82
C TRP A 474 -13.63 -16.36 3.67
N ILE A 475 -13.54 -17.59 3.16
CA ILE A 475 -12.68 -17.93 2.00
C ILE A 475 -13.06 -17.07 0.79
N ILE A 476 -14.36 -16.95 0.50
CA ILE A 476 -14.86 -16.15 -0.62
C ILE A 476 -14.43 -14.67 -0.49
N ASN A 477 -14.62 -14.08 0.69
CA ASN A 477 -14.23 -12.71 0.98
C ASN A 477 -12.71 -12.52 0.93
N TYR A 478 -11.95 -13.49 1.43
CA TYR A 478 -10.50 -13.45 1.42
C TYR A 478 -9.95 -13.49 -0.01
N LEU A 479 -10.43 -14.41 -0.86
CA LEU A 479 -10.03 -14.50 -2.27
C LEU A 479 -10.34 -13.19 -3.03
N TYR A 480 -11.51 -12.60 -2.81
CA TYR A 480 -11.83 -11.29 -3.38
C TYR A 480 -10.88 -10.19 -2.87
N SER A 481 -10.53 -10.23 -1.59
CA SER A 481 -9.58 -9.29 -0.99
C SER A 481 -8.16 -9.40 -1.57
N LEU A 482 -7.72 -10.62 -1.94
CA LEU A 482 -6.47 -10.84 -2.67
C LEU A 482 -6.51 -10.21 -4.07
N LEU A 483 -7.63 -10.38 -4.78
CA LEU A 483 -7.85 -9.78 -6.10
C LEU A 483 -7.84 -8.24 -6.04
N LYS A 484 -8.39 -7.65 -4.99
CA LYS A 484 -8.43 -6.19 -4.78
C LYS A 484 -7.09 -5.59 -4.35
N ASP A 485 -6.19 -6.35 -3.73
CA ASP A 485 -4.89 -5.83 -3.29
C ASP A 485 -4.00 -5.50 -4.50
N SER A 486 -3.46 -4.28 -4.54
CA SER A 486 -2.60 -3.81 -5.64
C SER A 486 -1.14 -4.22 -5.47
N ARG A 487 -0.75 -4.67 -4.26
CA ARG A 487 0.61 -5.13 -3.94
C ARG A 487 0.87 -6.54 -4.44
N ILE A 488 -0.18 -7.35 -4.56
CA ILE A 488 -0.09 -8.73 -5.04
C ILE A 488 -0.01 -8.70 -6.57
N ASN A 489 0.92 -9.49 -7.12
CA ASN A 489 1.08 -9.59 -8.55
C ASN A 489 -0.15 -10.27 -9.19
N ARG A 490 -0.99 -9.46 -9.86
CA ARG A 490 -2.19 -9.93 -10.55
C ARG A 490 -1.79 -10.57 -11.88
N GLN A 491 -1.77 -11.90 -11.92
CA GLN A 491 -1.55 -12.69 -13.14
C GLN A 491 -2.77 -13.52 -13.47
N GLU A 492 -2.97 -13.78 -14.76
CA GLU A 492 -4.20 -14.38 -15.28
C GLU A 492 -4.50 -15.76 -14.70
N GLY A 493 -3.48 -16.60 -14.47
CA GLY A 493 -3.67 -17.97 -13.99
C GLY A 493 -4.49 -18.05 -12.70
N TRP A 494 -4.01 -17.40 -11.63
CA TRP A 494 -4.72 -17.42 -10.35
C TRP A 494 -6.03 -16.60 -10.35
N LEU A 495 -6.11 -15.53 -11.16
CA LEU A 495 -7.36 -14.76 -11.33
C LEU A 495 -8.46 -15.60 -11.98
N CYS A 496 -8.12 -16.42 -12.98
CA CYS A 496 -9.03 -17.39 -13.58
C CYS A 496 -9.53 -18.41 -12.56
N LEU A 497 -8.65 -18.95 -11.71
CA LEU A 497 -9.03 -19.90 -10.65
C LEU A 497 -10.05 -19.30 -9.66
N VAL A 498 -9.89 -18.03 -9.29
CA VAL A 498 -10.83 -17.33 -8.41
C VAL A 498 -12.18 -17.11 -9.10
N LEU A 499 -12.18 -16.64 -10.35
CA LEU A 499 -13.41 -16.45 -11.11
C LEU A 499 -14.17 -17.77 -11.32
N GLU A 500 -13.46 -18.85 -11.66
CA GLU A 500 -14.04 -20.17 -11.83
C GLU A 500 -14.67 -20.68 -10.54
N LEU A 501 -14.01 -20.47 -9.39
CA LEU A 501 -14.56 -20.86 -8.08
C LEU A 501 -15.87 -20.12 -7.80
N PHE A 502 -15.88 -18.79 -7.94
CA PHE A 502 -17.09 -18.00 -7.69
C PHE A 502 -18.22 -18.34 -8.68
N LEU A 503 -17.87 -18.64 -9.93
CA LEU A 503 -18.85 -19.00 -10.95
C LEU A 503 -19.49 -20.36 -10.69
N ILE A 504 -18.68 -21.41 -10.50
CA ILE A 504 -19.17 -22.79 -10.32
C ILE A 504 -20.08 -22.85 -9.08
N TYR A 505 -19.59 -22.37 -7.94
CA TYR A 505 -20.31 -22.50 -6.66
C TYR A 505 -21.36 -21.41 -6.42
N GLY A 506 -21.41 -20.37 -7.25
CA GLY A 506 -22.44 -19.34 -7.18
C GLY A 506 -23.66 -19.62 -8.06
N PHE A 507 -23.47 -20.27 -9.21
CA PHE A 507 -24.49 -20.38 -10.26
C PHE A 507 -24.94 -21.81 -10.60
N TYR A 508 -24.25 -22.83 -10.09
CA TYR A 508 -24.53 -24.23 -10.43
C TYR A 508 -24.59 -25.14 -9.19
N ILE A 509 -25.34 -26.23 -9.31
CA ILE A 509 -25.46 -27.32 -8.33
C ILE A 509 -25.25 -28.67 -9.05
N ALA A 510 -24.89 -29.74 -8.34
CA ALA A 510 -24.81 -31.09 -8.89
C ALA A 510 -26.20 -31.65 -9.25
N LYS A 511 -26.33 -32.36 -10.37
CA LYS A 511 -27.57 -33.08 -10.70
C LYS A 511 -27.88 -34.19 -9.68
N ASP A 512 -29.14 -34.27 -9.24
CA ASP A 512 -29.66 -35.17 -8.19
C ASP A 512 -29.43 -36.69 -8.41
N THR A 513 -28.94 -37.13 -9.57
CA THR A 513 -28.56 -38.54 -9.81
C THR A 513 -27.43 -39.05 -8.92
N PHE A 514 -26.70 -38.18 -8.22
CA PHE A 514 -25.67 -38.54 -7.23
C PHE A 514 -26.10 -38.37 -5.76
N ILE A 515 -27.32 -37.89 -5.48
CA ILE A 515 -27.82 -37.65 -4.11
C ILE A 515 -28.85 -38.72 -3.67
N ASN A 516 -29.10 -39.75 -4.50
CA ASN A 516 -29.96 -40.88 -4.12
C ASN A 516 -29.22 -41.95 -3.31
N ASP A 517 -28.91 -41.61 -2.07
CA ASP A 517 -29.14 -42.52 -0.94
C ASP A 517 -30.11 -41.80 0.02
N LYS A 518 -31.38 -41.66 -0.39
CA LYS A 518 -32.44 -41.27 0.55
C LYS A 518 -32.77 -42.46 1.45
N PRO A 519 -32.80 -42.30 2.79
CA PRO A 519 -33.53 -43.21 3.64
C PRO A 519 -35.04 -43.05 3.40
N LYS A 520 -35.74 -44.17 3.38
CA LYS A 520 -37.18 -44.27 3.07
C LYS A 520 -38.06 -43.44 4.03
N ASN A 521 -38.96 -42.68 3.41
CA ASN A 521 -40.30 -42.23 3.85
C ASN A 521 -40.71 -42.37 5.34
N ASN A 522 -41.23 -41.28 5.91
CA ASN A 522 -42.69 -41.10 6.06
C ASN A 522 -43.05 -39.67 6.49
N LYS A 523 -44.00 -39.06 5.76
CA LYS A 523 -44.76 -37.86 6.16
C LYS A 523 -45.78 -38.23 7.23
N VAL A 524 -45.91 -37.45 8.31
CA VAL A 524 -47.21 -36.99 8.87
C VAL A 524 -46.99 -35.65 9.58
N GLU A 525 -47.86 -34.69 9.29
CA GLU A 525 -48.00 -33.37 9.91
C GLU A 525 -48.78 -33.42 11.24
N ILE A 526 -48.38 -32.52 12.17
CA ILE A 526 -49.12 -31.91 13.30
C ILE A 526 -49.50 -32.80 14.49
N GLY A 527 -49.00 -32.44 15.69
CA GLY A 527 -49.65 -32.76 16.98
C GLY A 527 -48.73 -32.98 18.19
N SER A 528 -48.58 -31.93 19.01
CA SER A 528 -48.64 -31.94 20.48
C SER A 528 -48.03 -33.09 21.32
N GLN A 529 -47.11 -32.67 22.20
CA GLN A 529 -46.90 -33.14 23.59
C GLN A 529 -46.35 -34.55 23.92
N ASN A 530 -45.31 -34.49 24.76
CA ASN A 530 -45.04 -35.29 25.96
C ASN A 530 -44.33 -36.65 25.88
N LYS A 531 -43.14 -36.62 26.52
CA LYS A 531 -42.66 -37.52 27.59
C LYS A 531 -42.03 -38.89 27.23
N LYS A 532 -40.77 -38.96 27.68
CA LYS A 532 -40.15 -39.98 28.56
C LYS A 532 -39.34 -41.13 27.92
N LEU A 533 -38.05 -41.05 28.28
CA LEU A 533 -37.21 -42.07 28.94
C LEU A 533 -36.51 -43.16 28.10
N LYS A 534 -35.18 -43.05 28.17
CA LYS A 534 -34.20 -44.03 28.68
C LYS A 534 -33.55 -45.03 27.71
N LYS A 535 -32.23 -44.78 27.57
CA LYS A 535 -31.07 -45.59 27.99
C LYS A 535 -30.65 -46.81 27.15
N ARG A 536 -29.34 -46.73 26.80
CA ARG A 536 -28.28 -47.76 26.95
C ARG A 536 -28.34 -48.94 25.95
N ASP A 537 -27.26 -49.53 25.48
CA ASP A 537 -25.85 -49.53 25.87
C ASP A 537 -24.96 -49.92 24.66
N SER A 538 -23.84 -49.22 24.54
CA SER A 538 -22.46 -49.69 24.29
C SER A 538 -22.20 -51.15 23.88
N LYS A 539 -21.42 -51.36 22.80
CA LYS A 539 -20.23 -52.24 22.70
C LYS A 539 -19.61 -52.16 21.29
N ARG A 540 -18.42 -51.57 21.13
CA ARG A 540 -17.07 -52.13 21.29
C ARG A 540 -16.58 -52.88 20.03
N VAL A 541 -15.83 -52.16 19.20
CA VAL A 541 -14.99 -52.63 18.10
C VAL A 541 -13.65 -53.16 18.65
N ARG A 542 -13.06 -54.17 17.98
CA ARG A 542 -11.61 -54.39 17.95
C ARG A 542 -11.20 -55.26 16.76
N PHE A 543 -10.16 -54.76 16.05
CA PHE A 543 -9.08 -55.46 15.32
C PHE A 543 -9.47 -56.24 14.04
N GLU A 544 -8.68 -56.29 12.98
CA GLU A 544 -7.21 -56.25 12.83
C GLU A 544 -6.81 -56.07 11.34
N ASP A 545 -5.57 -55.66 11.13
CA ASP A 545 -4.65 -55.97 10.02
C ASP A 545 -4.66 -55.22 8.66
N GLN A 546 -3.64 -54.37 8.55
CA GLN A 546 -2.86 -54.10 7.34
C GLN A 546 -1.92 -55.29 7.04
N GLN A 547 -1.78 -55.69 5.77
CA GLN A 547 -0.48 -55.83 5.08
C GLN A 547 -0.62 -56.48 3.69
N ASN A 548 0.11 -55.90 2.73
CA ASN A 548 0.66 -56.43 1.46
C ASN A 548 0.26 -55.57 0.27
N ALA A 549 1.07 -55.31 -0.74
CA ALA A 549 2.52 -55.30 -0.97
C ALA A 549 2.64 -54.76 -2.41
N GLU A 550 3.71 -54.02 -2.68
CA GLU A 550 4.04 -53.45 -4.00
C GLU A 550 4.17 -54.54 -5.08
N ASN A 551 3.66 -54.29 -6.30
CA ASN A 551 4.44 -54.30 -7.55
C ASN A 551 3.57 -54.24 -8.83
N ASN A 552 4.18 -53.60 -9.85
CA ASN A 552 3.94 -53.69 -11.30
C ASN A 552 2.99 -52.69 -12.00
N SER A 553 3.65 -51.63 -12.50
CA SER A 553 3.75 -51.21 -13.91
C SER A 553 2.49 -51.02 -14.77
N ASN A 554 2.37 -49.74 -15.16
CA ASN A 554 2.05 -49.23 -16.49
C ASN A 554 0.61 -49.26 -17.03
N THR A 555 0.33 -48.11 -17.68
CA THR A 555 -0.64 -47.79 -18.74
C THR A 555 -2.09 -47.49 -18.36
N ASP A 556 -2.49 -46.26 -18.70
CA ASP A 556 -3.85 -45.75 -18.96
C ASP A 556 -4.91 -45.88 -17.86
N ASN A 557 -4.87 -44.99 -16.87
CA ASN A 557 -6.03 -44.70 -16.01
C ASN A 557 -6.06 -43.26 -15.48
N SER A 558 -5.70 -42.29 -16.33
CA SER A 558 -5.73 -40.84 -15.99
C SER A 558 -7.06 -40.14 -16.30
N GLN A 559 -8.10 -40.86 -16.76
CA GLN A 559 -9.42 -40.26 -17.05
C GLN A 559 -10.51 -40.53 -16.00
N GLU A 560 -10.37 -41.52 -15.11
CA GLU A 560 -11.42 -41.87 -14.13
C GLU A 560 -11.25 -41.24 -12.73
N LYS A 561 -10.22 -40.43 -12.48
CA LYS A 561 -9.95 -39.81 -11.16
C LYS A 561 -10.23 -38.30 -11.06
N ILE A 562 -10.71 -37.66 -12.12
CA ILE A 562 -10.96 -36.19 -12.12
C ILE A 562 -12.38 -35.86 -11.62
N THR A 563 -13.29 -36.84 -11.56
CA THR A 563 -14.73 -36.62 -11.32
C THR A 563 -15.14 -36.46 -9.85
N GLU A 564 -14.29 -36.79 -8.87
CA GLU A 564 -14.63 -36.63 -7.43
C GLU A 564 -14.31 -35.23 -6.84
N ASN A 565 -13.56 -34.38 -7.54
CA ASN A 565 -12.96 -33.17 -6.97
C ASN A 565 -13.68 -31.85 -7.30
N ILE A 566 -14.85 -31.89 -7.94
CA ILE A 566 -15.58 -30.67 -8.35
C ILE A 566 -16.72 -30.34 -7.38
N LEU A 567 -17.20 -31.30 -6.59
CA LEU A 567 -18.43 -31.16 -5.82
C LEU A 567 -18.17 -31.15 -4.30
N PRO A 568 -18.72 -30.17 -3.54
CA PRO A 568 -18.61 -30.13 -2.09
C PRO A 568 -19.32 -31.34 -1.47
N LYS A 569 -18.69 -31.98 -0.47
CA LYS A 569 -19.29 -33.13 0.26
C LYS A 569 -20.53 -32.75 1.08
N ALA A 570 -20.66 -31.47 1.45
CA ALA A 570 -21.79 -30.90 2.20
C ALA A 570 -22.49 -29.83 1.36
N ILE A 571 -23.83 -29.85 1.36
CA ILE A 571 -24.68 -28.87 0.66
C ILE A 571 -24.21 -27.45 1.01
N ILE A 572 -23.97 -26.60 0.00
CA ILE A 572 -23.63 -25.19 0.21
C ILE A 572 -24.94 -24.45 0.51
N SER A 573 -24.95 -23.60 1.55
CA SER A 573 -26.12 -22.77 1.85
C SER A 573 -26.42 -21.75 0.76
N GLU A 574 -27.68 -21.35 0.64
CA GLU A 574 -28.12 -20.31 -0.30
C GLU A 574 -27.37 -18.97 -0.08
N ASN A 575 -27.09 -18.62 1.17
CA ASN A 575 -26.36 -17.40 1.55
C ASN A 575 -24.90 -17.42 1.02
N THR A 576 -24.21 -18.55 1.15
CA THR A 576 -22.84 -18.70 0.62
C THR A 576 -22.83 -18.70 -0.91
N GLN A 577 -23.85 -19.29 -1.55
CA GLN A 577 -24.00 -19.21 -3.01
C GLN A 577 -24.26 -17.76 -3.46
N GLU A 578 -25.07 -17.00 -2.73
CA GLU A 578 -25.31 -15.57 -2.99
C GLU A 578 -24.02 -14.75 -2.84
N CYS A 579 -23.24 -15.02 -1.80
CA CYS A 579 -21.93 -14.41 -1.60
C CYS A 579 -20.97 -14.69 -2.78
N CYS A 580 -20.91 -15.94 -3.27
CA CYS A 580 -20.17 -16.29 -4.49
C CYS A 580 -20.62 -15.47 -5.70
N ARG A 581 -21.94 -15.38 -5.95
CA ARG A 581 -22.48 -14.59 -7.07
C ARG A 581 -22.13 -13.10 -6.96
N ALA A 582 -22.30 -12.51 -5.78
CA ALA A 582 -21.96 -11.11 -5.54
C ALA A 582 -20.46 -10.86 -5.76
N ARG A 583 -19.59 -11.71 -5.20
CA ARG A 583 -18.13 -11.58 -5.38
C ARG A 583 -17.67 -11.87 -6.81
N PHE A 584 -18.37 -12.71 -7.57
CA PHE A 584 -18.12 -12.91 -9.00
C PHE A 584 -18.26 -11.60 -9.79
N PHE A 585 -19.38 -10.88 -9.63
CA PHE A 585 -19.59 -9.61 -10.34
C PHE A 585 -18.66 -8.51 -9.84
N HIS A 586 -18.36 -8.45 -8.54
CA HIS A 586 -17.36 -7.53 -8.01
C HIS A 586 -15.96 -7.80 -8.62
N ALA A 587 -15.52 -9.07 -8.68
CA ALA A 587 -14.26 -9.46 -9.30
C ALA A 587 -14.22 -9.07 -10.78
N LEU A 588 -15.31 -9.31 -11.54
CA LEU A 588 -15.39 -8.86 -12.92
C LEU A 588 -15.33 -7.33 -13.06
N GLY A 589 -15.94 -6.60 -12.13
CA GLY A 589 -15.87 -5.13 -12.07
C GLY A 589 -14.45 -4.62 -11.89
N GLU A 590 -13.66 -5.25 -11.03
CA GLU A 590 -12.22 -4.97 -10.85
C GLU A 590 -11.43 -5.33 -12.12
N LEU A 591 -11.66 -6.53 -12.66
CA LEU A 591 -10.98 -7.03 -13.86
C LEU A 591 -11.28 -6.23 -15.13
N SER A 592 -12.44 -5.57 -15.20
CA SER A 592 -12.78 -4.65 -16.30
C SER A 592 -11.82 -3.45 -16.41
N THR A 593 -11.13 -3.11 -15.31
CA THR A 593 -10.12 -2.04 -15.27
C THR A 593 -8.68 -2.58 -15.31
N PHE A 594 -8.50 -3.87 -15.03
CA PHE A 594 -7.21 -4.56 -15.01
C PHE A 594 -6.55 -4.58 -16.39
N ARG A 595 -5.24 -4.32 -16.42
CA ARG A 595 -4.42 -4.31 -17.65
C ARG A 595 -3.41 -5.44 -17.58
N SER A 596 -3.57 -6.42 -18.44
CA SER A 596 -2.65 -7.56 -18.55
C SER A 596 -1.34 -7.17 -19.25
N LEU A 597 -0.30 -7.97 -19.06
CA LEU A 597 0.99 -7.82 -19.74
C LEU A 597 1.03 -8.79 -20.92
N GLN A 598 1.15 -8.25 -22.13
CA GLN A 598 1.34 -9.04 -23.34
C GLN A 598 2.84 -9.14 -23.65
N SER A 599 3.37 -10.35 -23.76
CA SER A 599 4.71 -10.60 -24.28
C SER A 599 4.65 -10.67 -25.80
N ASP A 600 5.06 -9.59 -26.47
CA ASP A 600 5.18 -9.60 -27.91
C ASP A 600 6.43 -10.38 -28.34
N LYS A 601 6.43 -10.97 -29.56
CA LYS A 601 7.57 -11.75 -30.11
C LYS A 601 8.90 -10.96 -30.25
N THR A 602 8.94 -9.71 -29.78
CA THR A 602 10.06 -8.76 -29.89
C THR A 602 10.57 -8.23 -28.52
N GLU A 603 10.36 -8.98 -27.43
CA GLU A 603 10.86 -8.65 -26.07
C GLU A 603 10.40 -7.29 -25.48
N LYS A 604 9.45 -6.60 -26.12
CA LYS A 604 8.80 -5.42 -25.53
C LYS A 604 7.49 -5.82 -24.86
N THR A 605 7.41 -5.62 -23.55
CA THR A 605 6.17 -5.81 -22.78
C THR A 605 5.19 -4.68 -23.10
N VAL A 606 4.08 -5.02 -23.76
CA VAL A 606 3.00 -4.07 -24.06
C VAL A 606 1.85 -4.36 -23.10
N ARG A 607 1.39 -3.35 -22.35
CA ARG A 607 0.21 -3.49 -21.48
C ARG A 607 -1.06 -3.51 -22.34
N THR A 608 -1.94 -4.47 -22.10
CA THR A 608 -3.24 -4.54 -22.77
C THR A 608 -4.14 -3.36 -22.37
N ARG A 609 -5.22 -3.15 -23.14
CA ARG A 609 -6.29 -2.23 -22.74
C ARG A 609 -6.98 -2.80 -21.49
N GLY A 610 -7.43 -1.92 -20.59
CA GLY A 610 -8.11 -2.37 -19.36
C GLY A 610 -9.32 -3.25 -19.72
N GLY A 611 -9.51 -4.38 -19.04
CA GLY A 611 -10.59 -5.33 -19.29
C GLY A 611 -10.27 -6.48 -20.26
N PHE A 612 -9.04 -6.53 -20.79
CA PHE A 612 -8.59 -7.59 -21.71
C PHE A 612 -7.50 -8.48 -21.10
N MET A 613 -7.60 -9.77 -21.40
CA MET A 613 -6.62 -10.82 -21.16
C MET A 613 -5.47 -10.75 -22.19
N SER A 614 -4.42 -11.54 -21.96
CA SER A 614 -3.15 -11.54 -22.71
C SER A 614 -3.31 -12.04 -24.15
N ASP A 615 -4.34 -12.84 -24.41
CA ASP A 615 -4.76 -13.32 -25.73
C ASP A 615 -5.60 -12.28 -26.53
N GLY A 616 -5.95 -11.16 -25.88
CA GLY A 616 -6.79 -10.10 -26.44
C GLY A 616 -8.29 -10.36 -26.35
N GLN A 617 -8.74 -11.38 -25.60
CA GLN A 617 -10.15 -11.56 -25.22
C GLN A 617 -10.49 -10.70 -24.00
N SER A 618 -11.78 -10.41 -23.78
CA SER A 618 -12.21 -9.69 -22.57
C SER A 618 -12.54 -10.64 -21.43
N TRP A 619 -12.33 -10.19 -20.19
CA TRP A 619 -12.72 -10.97 -19.00
C TRP A 619 -14.22 -11.29 -18.96
N ALA A 620 -15.06 -10.38 -19.45
CA ALA A 620 -16.50 -10.62 -19.57
C ALA A 620 -16.81 -11.73 -20.59
N PHE A 621 -16.11 -11.76 -21.73
CA PHE A 621 -16.26 -12.84 -22.70
C PHE A 621 -15.77 -14.18 -22.13
N TYR A 622 -14.63 -14.19 -21.44
CA TYR A 622 -14.13 -15.36 -20.72
C TYR A 622 -15.14 -15.91 -19.70
N ALA A 623 -15.80 -15.03 -18.94
CA ALA A 623 -16.87 -15.42 -18.03
C ALA A 623 -18.06 -16.06 -18.76
N VAL A 624 -18.51 -15.49 -19.89
CA VAL A 624 -19.60 -16.05 -20.71
C VAL A 624 -19.23 -17.40 -21.32
N THR A 625 -17.98 -17.58 -21.79
CA THR A 625 -17.54 -18.87 -22.33
C THR A 625 -17.45 -19.94 -21.26
N LEU A 626 -17.00 -19.60 -20.04
CA LEU A 626 -17.05 -20.50 -18.89
C LEU A 626 -18.49 -20.87 -18.50
N MET A 627 -19.41 -19.91 -18.44
CA MET A 627 -20.83 -20.19 -18.18
C MET A 627 -21.41 -21.17 -19.21
N ASN A 628 -21.18 -20.93 -20.50
CA ASN A 628 -21.63 -21.82 -21.55
C ASN A 628 -20.97 -23.22 -21.45
N LYS A 629 -19.71 -23.30 -21.01
CA LYS A 629 -19.03 -24.58 -20.77
C LYS A 629 -19.71 -25.36 -19.65
N PHE A 630 -20.04 -24.73 -18.53
CA PHE A 630 -20.69 -25.38 -17.38
C PHE A 630 -22.17 -25.71 -17.62
N GLU A 631 -22.90 -24.90 -18.39
CA GLU A 631 -24.28 -25.23 -18.80
C GLU A 631 -24.38 -26.46 -19.69
N ASN A 632 -23.34 -26.73 -20.49
CA ASN A 632 -23.25 -27.93 -21.32
C ASN A 632 -22.68 -29.15 -20.56
N ASP A 633 -22.30 -29.00 -19.29
CA ASP A 633 -21.81 -30.10 -18.48
C ASP A 633 -22.95 -31.02 -18.05
N SER A 634 -22.78 -32.32 -18.34
CA SER A 634 -23.74 -33.36 -17.94
C SER A 634 -23.96 -33.45 -16.43
N GLN A 635 -22.99 -33.04 -15.60
CA GLN A 635 -23.02 -33.23 -14.14
C GLN A 635 -23.58 -32.03 -13.35
N LEU A 636 -23.75 -30.87 -14.00
CA LEU A 636 -24.17 -29.63 -13.36
C LEU A 636 -25.59 -29.22 -13.81
N GLU A 637 -26.32 -28.62 -12.88
CA GLU A 637 -27.63 -28.00 -13.06
C GLU A 637 -27.53 -26.50 -12.70
N PRO A 638 -28.06 -25.59 -13.54
CA PRO A 638 -28.04 -24.16 -13.23
C PRO A 638 -28.99 -23.85 -12.08
N LEU A 639 -28.50 -23.10 -11.08
CA LEU A 639 -29.29 -22.66 -9.93
C LEU A 639 -30.32 -21.58 -10.34
N ILE A 640 -29.93 -20.69 -11.25
CA ILE A 640 -30.80 -19.63 -11.78
C ILE A 640 -31.39 -20.12 -13.10
N VAL A 641 -32.69 -20.39 -13.12
CA VAL A 641 -33.41 -20.76 -14.33
C VAL A 641 -33.91 -19.49 -15.02
N LEU A 642 -33.35 -19.20 -16.19
CA LEU A 642 -33.81 -18.10 -17.04
C LEU A 642 -35.14 -18.46 -17.72
N SER A 643 -36.00 -17.45 -17.99
CA SER A 643 -37.23 -17.64 -18.75
C SER A 643 -36.95 -18.16 -20.16
N GLU A 644 -37.93 -18.80 -20.82
CA GLU A 644 -37.75 -19.28 -22.20
C GLU A 644 -37.36 -18.15 -23.16
N GLU A 645 -37.90 -16.96 -22.94
CA GLU A 645 -37.60 -15.75 -23.70
C GLU A 645 -36.16 -15.25 -23.45
N ALA A 646 -35.75 -15.15 -22.19
CA ALA A 646 -34.36 -14.80 -21.82
C ALA A 646 -33.36 -15.82 -22.38
N LEU A 647 -33.70 -17.11 -22.39
CA LEU A 647 -32.85 -18.17 -22.94
C LEU A 647 -32.74 -18.08 -24.48
N ARG A 648 -33.83 -17.73 -25.18
CA ARG A 648 -33.81 -17.47 -26.63
C ARG A 648 -32.92 -16.27 -26.96
N LEU A 649 -33.08 -15.16 -26.23
CA LEU A 649 -32.26 -13.96 -26.41
C LEU A 649 -30.79 -14.22 -26.08
N LYS A 650 -30.50 -14.96 -25.00
CA LYS A 650 -29.14 -15.42 -24.67
C LYS A 650 -28.52 -16.22 -25.82
N LYS A 651 -29.22 -17.22 -26.35
CA LYS A 651 -28.72 -18.04 -27.48
C LYS A 651 -28.43 -17.19 -28.71
N ALA A 652 -29.36 -16.30 -29.09
CA ALA A 652 -29.17 -15.38 -30.21
C ALA A 652 -27.95 -14.44 -30.01
N ALA A 653 -27.79 -13.90 -28.80
CA ALA A 653 -26.65 -13.05 -28.45
C ALA A 653 -25.31 -13.80 -28.47
N VAL A 654 -25.26 -15.05 -27.97
CA VAL A 654 -24.07 -15.91 -28.03
C VAL A 654 -23.70 -16.25 -29.47
N GLU A 655 -24.67 -16.57 -30.33
CA GLU A 655 -24.41 -16.79 -31.76
C GLU A 655 -23.87 -15.54 -32.47
N LEU A 656 -24.40 -14.36 -32.13
CA LEU A 656 -23.90 -13.08 -32.63
C LEU A 656 -22.49 -12.79 -32.12
N LEU A 657 -22.21 -13.01 -30.84
CA LEU A 657 -20.87 -12.91 -30.26
C LEU A 657 -19.90 -13.77 -31.06
N GLN A 658 -20.21 -15.03 -31.31
CA GLN A 658 -19.33 -15.92 -32.07
C GLN A 658 -19.12 -15.46 -33.52
N LYS A 659 -20.15 -14.91 -34.17
CA LYS A 659 -20.01 -14.25 -35.48
C LYS A 659 -19.10 -13.03 -35.42
N ILE A 660 -19.16 -12.24 -34.34
CA ILE A 660 -18.29 -11.07 -34.14
C ILE A 660 -16.85 -11.52 -33.85
N THR A 661 -16.64 -12.53 -33.00
CA THR A 661 -15.33 -13.10 -32.70
C THR A 661 -14.62 -13.59 -33.96
N ASN A 662 -15.31 -14.36 -34.80
CA ASN A 662 -14.77 -14.84 -36.08
C ASN A 662 -14.38 -13.69 -37.04
N LYS A 663 -15.18 -12.60 -37.06
CA LYS A 663 -14.86 -11.39 -37.84
C LYS A 663 -13.65 -10.66 -37.29
N LEU A 664 -13.51 -10.58 -35.96
CA LEU A 664 -12.36 -9.94 -35.31
C LEU A 664 -11.07 -10.74 -35.55
N GLU A 665 -11.11 -12.07 -35.49
CA GLU A 665 -9.97 -12.95 -35.79
C GLU A 665 -9.56 -12.87 -37.27
N GLY A 666 -10.52 -12.84 -38.20
CA GLY A 666 -10.25 -12.66 -39.63
C GLY A 666 -9.56 -11.32 -39.95
N SER A 667 -9.89 -10.25 -39.23
CA SER A 667 -9.31 -8.91 -39.41
C SER A 667 -7.96 -8.69 -38.69
N LYS A 668 -7.50 -9.60 -37.81
CA LYS A 668 -6.17 -9.51 -37.16
C LYS A 668 -5.01 -9.80 -38.14
N ASN A 669 -5.27 -10.49 -39.25
CA ASN A 669 -4.25 -10.89 -40.23
C ASN A 669 -3.97 -9.83 -41.32
N GLU A 670 -4.80 -8.79 -41.44
CA GLU A 670 -4.56 -7.66 -42.35
C GLU A 670 -3.83 -6.55 -41.58
N GLY A 671 -2.53 -6.43 -41.81
CA GLY A 671 -1.70 -5.42 -41.17
C GLY A 671 -2.13 -3.99 -41.52
N SER A 672 -2.24 -3.17 -40.48
CA SER A 672 -2.31 -1.69 -40.47
C SER A 672 -3.69 -1.03 -40.64
N GLN A 673 -3.94 -0.08 -39.71
CA GLN A 673 -5.14 0.75 -39.48
C GLN A 673 -6.34 0.04 -38.84
N LYS A 674 -6.46 0.20 -37.50
CA LYS A 674 -7.72 -0.01 -36.78
C LYS A 674 -8.77 0.94 -37.37
N SER A 675 -9.57 0.46 -38.31
CA SER A 675 -10.73 1.20 -38.80
C SER A 675 -11.68 1.47 -37.64
N ASN A 676 -12.39 2.61 -37.64
CA ASN A 676 -13.44 2.89 -36.65
C ASN A 676 -14.45 1.73 -36.55
N LEU A 677 -14.64 1.01 -37.65
CA LEU A 677 -15.49 -0.17 -37.75
C LEU A 677 -14.99 -1.34 -36.87
N TYR A 678 -13.68 -1.60 -36.81
CA TYR A 678 -13.09 -2.63 -35.93
C TYR A 678 -13.30 -2.29 -34.45
N ILE A 679 -13.07 -1.03 -34.07
CA ILE A 679 -13.22 -0.55 -32.69
C ILE A 679 -14.69 -0.65 -32.24
N GLN A 680 -15.64 -0.34 -33.13
CA GLN A 680 -17.06 -0.51 -32.86
C GLN A 680 -17.47 -1.98 -32.76
N LEU A 681 -16.94 -2.88 -33.61
CA LEU A 681 -17.18 -4.33 -33.50
C LEU A 681 -16.66 -4.89 -32.16
N GLU A 682 -15.48 -4.45 -31.71
CA GLU A 682 -14.92 -4.77 -30.40
C GLU A 682 -15.83 -4.25 -29.26
N GLY A 683 -16.41 -3.05 -29.43
CA GLY A 683 -17.40 -2.49 -28.50
C GLY A 683 -18.69 -3.31 -28.39
N PHE A 684 -19.23 -3.81 -29.51
CA PHE A 684 -20.39 -4.70 -29.49
C PHE A 684 -20.06 -6.07 -28.89
N HIS A 685 -18.88 -6.62 -29.18
CA HIS A 685 -18.43 -7.86 -28.54
C HIS A 685 -18.43 -7.75 -27.01
N TRP A 686 -18.04 -6.58 -26.51
CA TRP A 686 -18.10 -6.27 -25.08
C TRP A 686 -19.53 -6.14 -24.58
N LEU A 687 -20.31 -5.22 -25.15
CA LEU A 687 -21.68 -4.94 -24.71
C LEU A 687 -22.56 -6.21 -24.66
N PHE A 688 -22.47 -7.08 -25.67
CA PHE A 688 -23.20 -8.35 -25.64
C PHE A 688 -22.72 -9.29 -24.54
N SER A 689 -21.40 -9.38 -24.29
CA SER A 689 -20.87 -10.23 -23.21
C SER A 689 -21.38 -9.76 -21.85
N TYR A 690 -21.37 -8.45 -21.60
CA TYR A 690 -21.87 -7.89 -20.36
C TYR A 690 -23.40 -8.01 -20.23
N ALA A 691 -24.16 -7.73 -21.29
CA ALA A 691 -25.62 -7.86 -21.26
C ALA A 691 -26.07 -9.30 -20.99
N ILE A 692 -25.36 -10.31 -21.51
CA ILE A 692 -25.60 -11.72 -21.17
C ILE A 692 -25.34 -11.99 -19.69
N LEU A 693 -24.27 -11.45 -19.11
CA LEU A 693 -23.98 -11.60 -17.68
C LEU A 693 -25.02 -10.91 -16.80
N THR A 694 -25.55 -9.77 -17.25
CA THR A 694 -26.62 -9.03 -16.55
C THR A 694 -27.95 -9.80 -16.49
N LEU A 695 -28.21 -10.74 -17.41
CA LEU A 695 -29.42 -11.61 -17.34
C LEU A 695 -29.54 -12.36 -16.00
N TYR A 696 -28.41 -12.66 -15.35
CA TYR A 696 -28.38 -13.38 -14.08
C TYR A 696 -28.49 -12.48 -12.84
N ILE A 697 -28.53 -11.15 -13.02
CA ILE A 697 -28.79 -10.18 -11.96
C ILE A 697 -30.19 -9.58 -12.16
N GLU A 698 -30.45 -9.08 -13.36
CA GLU A 698 -31.67 -8.33 -13.71
C GLU A 698 -32.16 -8.75 -15.11
N PRO A 699 -32.94 -9.84 -15.22
CA PRO A 699 -33.29 -10.43 -16.51
C PRO A 699 -34.13 -9.52 -17.39
N GLU A 700 -35.13 -8.81 -16.85
CA GLU A 700 -36.04 -7.96 -17.65
C GLU A 700 -35.31 -6.83 -18.38
N GLU A 701 -34.45 -6.08 -17.67
CA GLU A 701 -33.69 -4.99 -18.27
C GLU A 701 -32.60 -5.49 -19.21
N ALA A 702 -31.95 -6.61 -18.87
CA ALA A 702 -30.96 -7.23 -19.74
C ALA A 702 -31.57 -7.76 -21.04
N MET A 703 -32.81 -8.28 -21.02
CA MET A 703 -33.53 -8.68 -22.24
C MET A 703 -33.77 -7.48 -23.16
N ASN A 704 -34.30 -6.37 -22.63
CA ASN A 704 -34.51 -5.13 -23.40
C ASN A 704 -33.18 -4.63 -23.99
N ALA A 705 -32.13 -4.55 -23.17
CA ALA A 705 -30.80 -4.14 -23.63
C ALA A 705 -30.24 -5.08 -24.72
N LEU A 706 -30.45 -6.40 -24.61
CA LEU A 706 -30.01 -7.36 -25.62
C LEU A 706 -30.76 -7.16 -26.95
N GLU A 707 -32.06 -6.93 -26.92
CA GLU A 707 -32.86 -6.64 -28.11
C GLU A 707 -32.42 -5.34 -28.78
N ASP A 708 -32.29 -4.27 -28.00
CA ASP A 708 -31.84 -2.95 -28.48
C ASP A 708 -30.44 -3.03 -29.11
N LEU A 709 -29.51 -3.74 -28.46
CA LEU A 709 -28.16 -3.97 -28.99
C LEU A 709 -28.18 -4.81 -30.27
N GLN A 710 -29.06 -5.81 -30.39
CA GLN A 710 -29.22 -6.59 -31.62
C GLN A 710 -29.73 -5.71 -32.77
N VAL A 711 -30.71 -4.86 -32.52
CA VAL A 711 -31.22 -3.90 -33.52
C VAL A 711 -30.12 -2.93 -33.95
N CYS A 712 -29.38 -2.36 -32.99
CA CYS A 712 -28.26 -1.46 -33.26
C CYS A 712 -27.16 -2.12 -34.09
N PHE A 713 -26.75 -3.34 -33.72
CA PHE A 713 -25.75 -4.11 -34.44
C PHE A 713 -26.18 -4.39 -35.89
N ASN A 714 -27.44 -4.80 -36.09
CA ASN A 714 -27.98 -5.08 -37.42
C ASN A 714 -28.06 -3.81 -38.29
N LYS A 715 -28.49 -2.67 -37.73
CA LYS A 715 -28.51 -1.38 -38.42
C LYS A 715 -27.09 -0.93 -38.83
N MET A 716 -26.10 -1.08 -37.94
CA MET A 716 -24.72 -0.62 -38.18
C MET A 716 -23.90 -1.55 -39.11
N PHE A 717 -24.09 -2.87 -39.07
CA PHE A 717 -23.21 -3.83 -39.74
C PHE A 717 -23.89 -4.77 -40.77
N VAL A 718 -25.22 -4.84 -40.81
CA VAL A 718 -25.96 -5.79 -41.68
C VAL A 718 -26.75 -5.06 -42.78
N GLN A 719 -27.41 -3.93 -42.48
CA GLN A 719 -28.30 -3.25 -43.43
C GLN A 719 -27.59 -2.43 -44.54
N SER A 720 -26.29 -2.16 -44.45
CA SER A 720 -25.58 -1.37 -45.49
C SER A 720 -25.39 -2.08 -46.84
N LYS A 721 -25.67 -3.39 -46.95
CA LYS A 721 -25.55 -4.15 -48.21
C LYS A 721 -26.81 -4.21 -49.09
N ARG A 722 -27.98 -3.73 -48.65
CA ARG A 722 -29.25 -3.86 -49.41
C ARG A 722 -29.82 -2.55 -49.99
N SER A 723 -29.26 -1.39 -49.70
CA SER A 723 -29.85 -0.07 -50.03
C SER A 723 -29.47 0.51 -51.41
N LEU A 724 -29.34 -0.32 -52.46
CA LEU A 724 -29.17 0.16 -53.85
C LEU A 724 -30.37 -0.09 -54.78
N LYS A 725 -31.46 -0.74 -54.35
CA LYS A 725 -32.67 -0.89 -55.18
C LYS A 725 -33.97 -0.92 -54.37
N LYS A 726 -34.48 0.25 -54.02
CA LYS A 726 -35.88 0.70 -54.29
C LYS A 726 -36.18 1.95 -53.45
N LYS A 727 -36.54 3.01 -54.18
CA LYS A 727 -37.12 4.26 -53.68
C LYS A 727 -38.66 4.12 -53.82
N LYS A 728 -39.40 4.69 -52.86
CA LYS A 728 -40.88 4.70 -52.67
C LYS A 728 -41.38 3.40 -52.01
N THR A 729 -42.00 3.44 -50.84
CA THR A 729 -43.14 4.27 -50.39
C THR A 729 -43.05 4.58 -48.89
N GLU A 730 -43.46 5.77 -48.50
CA GLU A 730 -43.70 6.16 -47.09
C GLU A 730 -45.00 5.52 -46.59
N GLU A 731 -44.98 5.04 -45.34
CA GLU A 731 -46.06 5.03 -44.32
C GLU A 731 -45.85 3.86 -43.35
N ASN A 732 -45.05 4.11 -42.30
CA ASN A 732 -45.25 3.74 -40.89
C ASN A 732 -43.98 4.15 -40.14
N ALA A 733 -44.11 5.22 -39.34
CA ALA A 733 -43.06 5.75 -38.51
C ALA A 733 -42.88 4.88 -37.26
N GLU A 734 -42.13 3.78 -37.38
CA GLU A 734 -41.42 3.22 -36.23
C GLU A 734 -40.21 4.12 -35.97
N GLU A 735 -40.04 4.53 -34.70
CA GLU A 735 -39.06 5.50 -34.23
C GLU A 735 -37.64 5.16 -34.73
N ASN A 736 -37.19 5.87 -35.77
CA ASN A 736 -35.84 5.77 -36.29
C ASN A 736 -34.87 6.55 -35.40
N HIS A 737 -34.66 6.09 -34.16
CA HIS A 737 -33.58 6.56 -33.31
C HIS A 737 -32.22 6.13 -33.87
N ASP A 738 -31.21 7.00 -33.76
CA ASP A 738 -29.84 6.69 -34.17
C ASP A 738 -29.28 5.55 -33.30
N PRO A 739 -28.59 4.55 -33.85
CA PRO A 739 -28.02 3.45 -33.07
C PRO A 739 -27.15 3.91 -31.89
N ILE A 740 -26.47 5.06 -32.00
CA ILE A 740 -25.67 5.60 -30.90
C ILE A 740 -26.56 6.15 -29.77
N ASP A 741 -27.70 6.76 -30.08
CA ASP A 741 -28.63 7.26 -29.06
C ASP A 741 -29.20 6.11 -28.23
N VAL A 742 -29.57 5.01 -28.89
CA VAL A 742 -30.05 3.78 -28.22
C VAL A 742 -28.95 3.16 -27.35
N ILE A 743 -27.70 3.10 -27.84
CA ILE A 743 -26.58 2.61 -27.03
C ILE A 743 -26.37 3.50 -25.80
N VAL A 744 -26.40 4.83 -25.95
CA VAL A 744 -26.25 5.76 -24.82
C VAL A 744 -27.37 5.58 -23.81
N ASP A 745 -28.60 5.35 -24.25
CA ASP A 745 -29.74 5.09 -23.35
C ASP A 745 -29.57 3.78 -22.56
N VAL A 746 -29.18 2.69 -23.23
CA VAL A 746 -28.81 1.42 -22.59
C VAL A 746 -27.67 1.62 -21.57
N LEU A 747 -26.65 2.42 -21.90
CA LEU A 747 -25.56 2.72 -20.98
C LEU A 747 -26.03 3.53 -19.76
N LEU A 748 -26.98 4.46 -19.94
CA LEU A 748 -27.57 5.27 -18.87
C LEU A 748 -28.48 4.45 -17.97
N SER A 749 -29.18 3.45 -18.50
CA SER A 749 -29.98 2.49 -17.72
C SER A 749 -29.08 1.67 -16.79
N PHE A 750 -27.98 1.12 -17.33
CA PHE A 750 -26.97 0.41 -16.54
C PHE A 750 -26.30 1.29 -15.48
N LEU A 751 -26.09 2.57 -15.78
CA LEU A 751 -25.47 3.53 -14.86
C LEU A 751 -26.38 3.89 -13.68
N ALA A 752 -27.70 3.81 -13.87
CA ALA A 752 -28.71 4.08 -12.83
C ALA A 752 -28.65 3.08 -11.68
N LYS A 753 -28.05 1.91 -11.92
CA LYS A 753 -27.94 0.84 -10.94
C LYS A 753 -26.76 1.04 -9.97
N PRO A 754 -26.89 0.59 -8.71
CA PRO A 754 -25.81 0.62 -7.72
C PRO A 754 -24.81 -0.52 -7.94
N SER A 755 -24.34 -0.72 -9.18
CA SER A 755 -23.37 -1.77 -9.53
C SER A 755 -22.06 -1.17 -10.02
N ALA A 756 -20.95 -1.47 -9.32
CA ALA A 756 -19.61 -1.07 -9.73
C ALA A 756 -19.19 -1.74 -11.06
N PHE A 757 -19.62 -2.98 -11.27
CA PHE A 757 -19.43 -3.72 -12.51
C PHE A 757 -20.08 -3.01 -13.70
N LEU A 758 -21.36 -2.65 -13.59
CA LEU A 758 -22.09 -1.94 -14.64
C LEU A 758 -21.52 -0.54 -14.88
N HIS A 759 -21.14 0.18 -13.81
CA HIS A 759 -20.50 1.48 -13.93
C HIS A 759 -19.20 1.42 -14.75
N ASN A 760 -18.27 0.54 -14.36
CA ASN A 760 -16.97 0.43 -15.02
C ASN A 760 -17.13 -0.04 -16.46
N MET A 761 -18.04 -0.97 -16.72
CA MET A 761 -18.42 -1.37 -18.08
C MET A 761 -18.93 -0.17 -18.89
N THR A 762 -19.87 0.61 -18.34
CA THR A 762 -20.48 1.74 -19.03
C THR A 762 -19.43 2.78 -19.42
N GLU A 763 -18.48 3.11 -18.54
CA GLU A 763 -17.39 4.01 -18.90
C GLU A 763 -16.53 3.49 -20.06
N GLN A 764 -16.21 2.20 -20.08
CA GLN A 764 -15.37 1.63 -21.14
C GLN A 764 -16.10 1.54 -22.47
N ALA A 765 -17.36 1.12 -22.46
CA ALA A 765 -18.21 1.11 -23.64
C ALA A 765 -18.39 2.54 -24.18
N PHE A 766 -18.65 3.51 -23.31
CA PHE A 766 -18.78 4.91 -23.70
C PHE A 766 -17.51 5.45 -24.36
N LYS A 767 -16.30 5.11 -23.87
CA LYS A 767 -15.02 5.47 -24.53
C LYS A 767 -14.94 4.97 -25.98
N ILE A 768 -15.54 3.81 -26.28
CA ILE A 768 -15.54 3.22 -27.63
C ILE A 768 -16.50 3.97 -28.56
N PHE A 769 -17.71 4.28 -28.09
CA PHE A 769 -18.77 4.86 -28.91
C PHE A 769 -18.80 6.40 -28.89
N CYS A 770 -18.02 7.06 -28.03
CA CYS A 770 -18.07 8.51 -27.84
C CYS A 770 -17.80 9.35 -29.10
N GLY A 771 -17.08 8.80 -30.09
CA GLY A 771 -16.82 9.46 -31.37
C GLY A 771 -18.06 9.67 -32.25
N GLY A 772 -19.14 8.92 -32.00
CA GLY A 772 -20.39 9.00 -32.76
C GLY A 772 -21.53 9.71 -32.01
N ILE A 773 -21.28 10.30 -30.84
CA ILE A 773 -22.32 10.92 -30.01
C ILE A 773 -23.06 12.02 -30.78
N THR A 774 -24.40 11.93 -30.76
CA THR A 774 -25.28 12.92 -31.37
C THR A 774 -25.64 14.02 -30.37
N LYS A 775 -26.27 15.10 -30.87
CA LYS A 775 -26.83 16.13 -29.98
C LYS A 775 -27.95 15.56 -29.08
N SER A 776 -28.77 14.64 -29.60
CA SER A 776 -29.87 14.01 -28.85
C SER A 776 -29.34 13.23 -27.64
N SER A 777 -28.34 12.37 -27.84
CA SER A 777 -27.61 11.68 -26.76
C SER A 777 -27.09 12.63 -25.67
N LEU A 778 -26.58 13.79 -26.08
CA LEU A 778 -26.01 14.77 -25.16
C LEU A 778 -27.08 15.48 -24.33
N ASP A 779 -28.18 15.86 -24.98
CA ASP A 779 -29.33 16.51 -24.34
C ASP A 779 -29.97 15.55 -23.32
N LEU A 780 -30.08 14.25 -23.63
CA LEU A 780 -30.53 13.22 -22.67
C LEU A 780 -29.66 13.18 -21.39
N MET A 781 -28.32 13.16 -21.54
CA MET A 781 -27.41 13.19 -20.40
C MET A 781 -27.54 14.49 -19.57
N LEU A 782 -27.70 15.64 -20.24
CA LEU A 782 -27.85 16.94 -19.58
C LEU A 782 -29.19 17.07 -18.84
N ASP A 783 -30.28 16.56 -19.41
CA ASP A 783 -31.61 16.56 -18.79
C ASP A 783 -31.64 15.72 -17.51
N LEU A 784 -30.95 14.57 -17.50
CA LEU A 784 -30.83 13.72 -16.30
C LEU A 784 -30.09 14.43 -15.15
N ILE A 785 -29.09 15.25 -15.46
CA ILE A 785 -28.38 16.04 -14.45
C ILE A 785 -29.28 17.20 -13.97
N SER A 786 -30.00 17.85 -14.89
CA SER A 786 -30.74 19.09 -14.67
C SER A 786 -32.11 18.93 -13.99
N LYS A 787 -32.73 17.74 -14.05
CA LYS A 787 -33.98 17.45 -13.32
C LYS A 787 -33.76 17.63 -11.81
N LYS A 788 -34.27 18.72 -11.24
CA LYS A 788 -34.44 18.89 -9.79
C LYS A 788 -35.49 17.89 -9.30
N GLY A 789 -35.23 17.23 -8.18
CA GLY A 789 -36.24 16.41 -7.51
C GLY A 789 -37.50 17.24 -7.23
N ASN A 790 -38.66 16.58 -7.18
CA ASN A 790 -39.97 17.22 -7.01
C ASN A 790 -40.01 18.13 -5.76
N VAL A 791 -40.86 19.15 -5.84
CA VAL A 791 -41.04 20.28 -4.89
C VAL A 791 -41.31 19.86 -3.43
N GLU A 792 -41.69 18.60 -3.16
CA GLU A 792 -41.83 18.08 -1.79
C GLU A 792 -40.48 17.94 -1.04
N GLU A 793 -39.36 17.92 -1.76
CA GLU A 793 -38.01 17.78 -1.17
C GLU A 793 -37.41 19.10 -0.63
N GLU A 794 -37.89 20.27 -1.08
CA GLU A 794 -37.36 21.59 -0.62
C GLU A 794 -37.79 21.94 0.82
N LEU A 795 -38.86 21.33 1.34
CA LEU A 795 -39.35 21.59 2.70
C LEU A 795 -38.49 20.92 3.80
N VAL A 796 -37.55 20.04 3.42
CA VAL A 796 -36.69 19.31 4.37
C VAL A 796 -35.31 19.96 4.51
N ASP A 797 -34.86 20.73 3.51
CA ASP A 797 -33.57 21.41 3.53
C ASP A 797 -33.52 22.56 4.55
N GLU A 798 -34.66 23.06 5.07
CA GLU A 798 -34.71 24.10 6.11
C GLU A 798 -34.60 23.57 7.56
N MET A 799 -34.60 22.26 7.80
CA MET A 799 -34.55 21.67 9.15
C MET A 799 -33.22 21.05 9.58
N ASP A 800 -32.21 20.97 8.71
CA ASP A 800 -30.89 20.39 9.03
C ASP A 800 -29.78 21.47 8.99
N ILE A 801 -29.86 22.46 9.89
CA ILE A 801 -28.71 23.32 10.24
C ILE A 801 -28.28 22.97 11.66
N ASP A 802 -27.38 21.99 11.77
CA ASP A 802 -26.40 21.86 12.86
C ASP A 802 -25.16 21.17 12.26
N GLU A 803 -24.36 21.96 11.53
CA GLU A 803 -23.01 21.58 11.09
C GLU A 803 -22.01 21.95 12.19
N GLU A 804 -21.46 20.96 12.89
CA GLU A 804 -20.14 21.08 13.52
C GLU A 804 -19.16 20.04 12.96
N ASN A 805 -18.15 20.59 12.26
CA ASN A 805 -16.80 20.08 12.00
C ASN A 805 -16.61 18.87 11.06
N ASN A 806 -16.30 19.19 9.80
CA ASN A 806 -15.61 18.30 8.85
C ASN A 806 -14.24 18.91 8.49
N ASP A 807 -13.17 18.27 8.95
CA ASP A 807 -11.80 18.45 8.46
C ASP A 807 -11.11 17.08 8.55
N ASP A 808 -11.17 16.27 7.49
CA ASP A 808 -10.06 16.08 6.53
C ASP A 808 -10.35 14.87 5.61
N SER A 809 -10.11 15.04 4.32
CA SER A 809 -10.41 14.06 3.28
C SER A 809 -9.25 13.09 3.06
N SER A 810 -9.48 11.78 3.20
CA SER A 810 -9.02 10.70 2.29
C SER A 810 -9.21 9.31 2.91
N ASP A 811 -10.23 8.56 2.48
CA ASP A 811 -10.07 7.19 1.97
C ASP A 811 -11.41 6.68 1.39
N GLU A 812 -11.41 6.23 0.13
CA GLU A 812 -12.53 5.49 -0.43
C GLU A 812 -12.43 4.02 0.03
N SER A 813 -13.10 3.69 1.12
CA SER A 813 -13.47 2.30 1.43
C SER A 813 -14.89 2.26 2.01
N ILE A 814 -15.82 1.75 1.21
CA ILE A 814 -17.15 1.38 1.67
C ILE A 814 -17.00 0.06 2.45
N GLU A 815 -16.83 0.15 3.77
CA GLU A 815 -17.14 -0.95 4.69
C GLU A 815 -18.59 -0.76 5.16
N HIS A 816 -19.48 -1.64 4.70
CA HIS A 816 -20.75 -1.89 5.37
C HIS A 816 -20.46 -2.97 6.43
N ASP A 817 -20.32 -2.58 7.70
CA ASP A 817 -20.51 -3.49 8.83
C ASP A 817 -21.73 -3.05 9.62
N SER A 818 -22.68 -3.96 9.71
CA SER A 818 -23.82 -3.92 10.59
C SER A 818 -23.50 -4.91 11.70
N ASP A 819 -23.03 -4.44 12.85
CA ASP A 819 -23.11 -5.22 14.08
C ASP A 819 -23.45 -4.31 15.27
N ASN A 820 -24.60 -4.63 15.87
CA ASN A 820 -24.99 -4.24 17.21
C ASN A 820 -24.22 -5.13 18.18
N GLU A 821 -23.39 -4.57 19.04
CA GLU A 821 -23.08 -5.20 20.32
C GLU A 821 -23.35 -4.20 21.45
N GLU A 822 -24.34 -4.56 22.28
CA GLU A 822 -24.58 -3.99 23.59
C GLU A 822 -23.42 -4.38 24.51
N THR A 823 -22.73 -3.39 25.09
CA THR A 823 -22.06 -3.57 26.38
C THR A 823 -22.30 -2.35 27.26
N ASP A 824 -23.15 -2.54 28.25
CA ASP A 824 -23.27 -1.71 29.45
C ASP A 824 -21.92 -1.72 30.20
N ASN A 825 -21.36 -0.55 30.50
CA ASN A 825 -20.91 -0.23 31.86
C ASN A 825 -20.55 1.25 32.06
N GLU A 826 -21.06 1.74 33.17
CA GLU A 826 -21.07 3.09 33.70
C GLU A 826 -19.70 3.81 33.78
N LYS A 827 -19.72 5.13 33.51
CA LYS A 827 -19.30 6.14 34.49
C LYS A 827 -19.85 7.53 34.13
N ARG A 828 -20.69 8.01 35.04
CA ARG A 828 -21.26 9.35 35.11
C ARG A 828 -20.17 10.41 35.21
N GLU A 829 -20.26 11.46 34.39
CA GLU A 829 -20.00 12.83 34.84
C GLU A 829 -21.01 13.78 34.16
N VAL A 830 -21.78 14.44 35.00
CA VAL A 830 -22.90 15.32 34.67
C VAL A 830 -22.38 16.69 34.27
N LYS A 831 -22.81 17.20 33.10
CA LYS A 831 -22.96 18.64 32.89
C LYS A 831 -24.33 18.93 32.27
N ASP A 832 -25.13 19.52 33.13
CA ASP A 832 -26.50 19.98 32.99
C ASP A 832 -26.62 21.14 31.98
N GLN A 833 -27.66 21.11 31.13
CA GLN A 833 -28.48 22.25 30.64
C GLN A 833 -29.12 21.95 29.28
N SER A 834 -30.42 21.63 29.29
CA SER A 834 -31.45 22.35 28.50
C SER A 834 -32.83 21.81 28.86
N VAL A 835 -33.58 22.65 29.55
CA VAL A 835 -34.98 22.47 29.92
C VAL A 835 -35.84 22.74 28.68
N ILE A 836 -36.77 21.82 28.37
CA ILE A 836 -37.94 22.13 27.52
C ILE A 836 -39.18 21.89 28.38
N GLU A 837 -39.80 23.00 28.78
CA GLU A 837 -41.07 23.08 29.48
C GLU A 837 -42.23 22.63 28.58
N ILE A 838 -43.07 21.71 29.06
CA ILE A 838 -44.43 21.54 28.54
C ILE A 838 -45.39 21.91 29.67
N GLY A 839 -46.12 23.00 29.45
CA GLY A 839 -47.01 23.64 30.42
C GLY A 839 -48.21 22.79 30.84
N GLN A 840 -48.52 22.89 32.13
CA GLN A 840 -49.72 22.37 32.78
C GLN A 840 -50.91 23.33 32.62
N GLN A 841 -52.11 22.77 32.47
CA GLN A 841 -53.38 23.41 32.82
C GLN A 841 -54.19 22.49 33.77
N ASP A 842 -54.03 22.74 35.08
CA ASP A 842 -55.07 22.98 36.10
C ASP A 842 -56.49 22.39 35.94
N LYS A 843 -56.90 21.44 36.83
CA LYS A 843 -57.77 21.67 38.02
C LYS A 843 -58.31 20.39 38.71
N GLN A 844 -57.89 20.22 39.97
CA GLN A 844 -58.56 19.89 41.26
C GLN A 844 -59.73 18.89 41.47
N TYR A 845 -59.66 18.31 42.70
CA TYR A 845 -60.63 17.59 43.58
C TYR A 845 -60.75 16.07 43.35
N GLU A 846 -60.75 15.16 44.33
CA GLU A 846 -60.67 15.12 45.81
C GLU A 846 -60.45 13.63 46.20
N ASN A 847 -59.94 13.35 47.41
CA ASN A 847 -59.72 11.99 47.92
C ASN A 847 -61.04 11.28 48.29
N GLU A 848 -61.14 9.96 48.05
CA GLU A 848 -61.42 8.89 49.06
C GLU A 848 -61.88 7.57 48.39
N ASP A 849 -61.18 6.49 48.78
CA ASP A 849 -61.43 5.04 48.73
C ASP A 849 -62.58 4.43 47.91
N SER A 850 -62.24 3.46 47.04
CA SER A 850 -62.81 2.09 47.03
C SER A 850 -62.11 1.23 45.97
N ASP A 851 -61.70 0.03 46.37
CA ASP A 851 -61.19 -1.05 45.52
C ASP A 851 -62.15 -1.40 44.36
N GLU A 852 -61.61 -1.60 43.15
CA GLU A 852 -61.72 -2.83 42.32
C GLU A 852 -61.18 -2.60 40.87
N ASP A 853 -60.37 -3.57 40.40
CA ASP A 853 -59.95 -3.84 39.01
C ASP A 853 -58.93 -2.93 38.28
N GLN A 854 -57.64 -3.08 38.61
CA GLN A 854 -56.50 -2.76 37.72
C GLN A 854 -55.68 -4.01 37.37
N SER A 855 -56.18 -4.88 36.48
CA SER A 855 -55.39 -6.00 35.92
C SER A 855 -55.19 -5.96 34.41
N ASN A 856 -55.65 -4.89 33.73
CA ASN A 856 -55.58 -4.80 32.26
C ASN A 856 -54.86 -3.56 31.69
N GLN A 857 -54.29 -2.65 32.50
CA GLN A 857 -53.55 -1.49 31.97
C GLN A 857 -52.10 -1.83 31.55
N ASP A 858 -51.41 -2.70 32.27
CA ASP A 858 -50.00 -3.04 31.99
C ASP A 858 -49.83 -3.74 30.63
N LYS A 859 -50.76 -4.63 30.26
CA LYS A 859 -50.74 -5.29 28.94
C LYS A 859 -51.05 -4.33 27.79
N ILE A 860 -51.90 -3.33 28.03
CA ILE A 860 -52.20 -2.29 27.04
C ILE A 860 -50.98 -1.38 26.86
N MET A 861 -50.24 -1.09 27.94
CA MET A 861 -49.01 -0.30 27.89
C MET A 861 -47.87 -1.04 27.17
N GLU A 862 -47.72 -2.35 27.39
CA GLU A 862 -46.72 -3.20 26.73
C GLU A 862 -46.99 -3.40 25.22
N GLU A 863 -48.26 -3.55 24.82
CA GLU A 863 -48.66 -3.56 23.41
C GLU A 863 -48.52 -2.18 22.74
N PHE A 864 -48.75 -1.09 23.48
CA PHE A 864 -48.62 0.27 22.97
C PHE A 864 -47.14 0.66 22.78
N ASP A 865 -46.26 0.33 23.73
CA ASP A 865 -44.81 0.53 23.62
C ASP A 865 -44.18 -0.36 22.53
N SER A 866 -44.66 -1.60 22.37
CA SER A 866 -44.24 -2.46 21.26
C SER A 866 -44.63 -1.88 19.91
N LYS A 867 -45.87 -1.37 19.77
CA LYS A 867 -46.33 -0.69 18.55
C LYS A 867 -45.61 0.65 18.32
N LEU A 868 -45.25 1.39 19.36
CA LEU A 868 -44.43 2.60 19.27
C LEU A 868 -43.00 2.28 18.83
N SER A 869 -42.38 1.23 19.39
CA SER A 869 -41.05 0.77 19.00
C SER A 869 -41.01 0.29 17.55
N GLU A 870 -42.01 -0.46 17.10
CA GLU A 870 -42.19 -0.83 15.69
C GLU A 870 -42.40 0.41 14.81
N PHE A 871 -43.23 1.36 15.23
CA PHE A 871 -43.47 2.61 14.52
C PHE A 871 -42.21 3.49 14.42
N PHE A 872 -41.39 3.56 15.48
CA PHE A 872 -40.11 4.26 15.47
C PHE A 872 -39.05 3.54 14.63
N LYS A 873 -38.99 2.19 14.67
CA LYS A 873 -38.15 1.39 13.76
C LYS A 873 -38.57 1.59 12.31
N GLN A 874 -39.87 1.63 12.03
CA GLN A 874 -40.42 1.87 10.69
C GLN A 874 -40.10 3.29 10.21
N LYS A 875 -40.28 4.33 11.05
CA LYS A 875 -39.86 5.71 10.73
C LYS A 875 -38.34 5.84 10.54
N LYS A 876 -37.52 5.14 11.32
CA LYS A 876 -36.05 5.12 11.16
C LYS A 876 -35.65 4.45 9.85
N PHE A 877 -36.32 3.35 9.49
CA PHE A 877 -36.11 2.63 8.24
C PHE A 877 -36.59 3.43 7.02
N GLU A 878 -37.72 4.13 7.12
CA GLU A 878 -38.20 5.07 6.10
C GLU A 878 -37.25 6.26 5.93
N LYS A 879 -36.72 6.83 7.03
CA LYS A 879 -35.71 7.89 6.98
C LYS A 879 -34.41 7.40 6.34
N LYS A 880 -33.96 6.17 6.66
CA LYS A 880 -32.78 5.54 6.04
C LYS A 880 -33.01 5.30 4.54
N LYS A 881 -34.12 4.68 4.15
CA LYS A 881 -34.50 4.48 2.74
C LYS A 881 -34.57 5.79 1.95
N ARG A 882 -35.12 6.86 2.53
CA ARG A 882 -35.17 8.19 1.90
C ARG A 882 -33.77 8.80 1.73
N LYS A 883 -32.88 8.64 2.73
CA LYS A 883 -31.48 9.06 2.63
C LYS A 883 -30.74 8.26 1.55
N ASP A 884 -30.85 6.94 1.55
CA ASP A 884 -30.21 6.06 0.57
C ASP A 884 -30.66 6.38 -0.86
N ALA A 885 -31.96 6.65 -1.07
CA ALA A 885 -32.48 7.09 -2.36
C ALA A 885 -31.93 8.46 -2.81
N LYS A 886 -31.76 9.41 -1.87
CA LYS A 886 -31.12 10.72 -2.14
C LYS A 886 -29.67 10.53 -2.57
N TYR A 887 -28.89 9.72 -1.84
CA TYR A 887 -27.49 9.41 -2.19
C TYR A 887 -27.37 8.71 -3.55
N GLN A 888 -28.22 7.72 -3.84
CA GLN A 888 -28.21 7.02 -5.12
C GLN A 888 -28.46 7.97 -6.31
N ARG A 889 -29.40 8.92 -6.16
CA ARG A 889 -29.64 9.96 -7.19
C ARG A 889 -28.43 10.86 -7.40
N ILE A 890 -27.77 11.29 -6.31
CA ILE A 890 -26.57 12.14 -6.39
C ILE A 890 -25.44 11.36 -7.07
N HIS A 891 -25.16 10.14 -6.62
CA HIS A 891 -24.16 9.27 -7.24
C HIS A 891 -24.44 9.04 -8.72
N TYR A 892 -25.69 8.78 -9.11
CA TYR A 892 -26.07 8.64 -10.51
C TYR A 892 -25.72 9.89 -11.33
N LYS A 893 -26.06 11.09 -10.85
CA LYS A 893 -25.72 12.35 -11.52
C LYS A 893 -24.20 12.56 -11.63
N HIS A 894 -23.42 12.22 -10.60
CA HIS A 894 -21.95 12.25 -10.69
C HIS A 894 -21.41 11.27 -11.73
N LYS A 895 -21.97 10.07 -11.82
CA LYS A 895 -21.62 9.07 -12.85
C LYS A 895 -21.91 9.60 -14.26
N VAL A 896 -23.06 10.24 -14.49
CA VAL A 896 -23.38 10.88 -15.79
C VAL A 896 -22.41 12.02 -16.12
N ILE A 897 -22.04 12.85 -15.13
CA ILE A 897 -20.98 13.86 -15.29
C ILE A 897 -19.62 13.19 -15.62
N GLY A 898 -19.37 12.00 -15.07
CA GLY A 898 -18.23 11.14 -15.42
C GLY A 898 -18.19 10.81 -16.92
N LEU A 899 -19.32 10.43 -17.52
CA LEU A 899 -19.41 10.20 -18.96
C LEU A 899 -19.14 11.48 -19.77
N LEU A 900 -19.68 12.62 -19.35
CA LEU A 900 -19.39 13.91 -20.00
C LEU A 900 -17.90 14.29 -19.89
N LYS A 901 -17.25 13.99 -18.75
CA LYS A 901 -15.79 14.15 -18.59
C LYS A 901 -15.01 13.27 -19.57
N ILE A 902 -15.45 12.03 -19.80
CA ILE A 902 -14.86 11.13 -20.80
C ILE A 902 -15.03 11.71 -22.20
N PHE A 903 -16.23 12.18 -22.56
CA PHE A 903 -16.50 12.77 -23.87
C PHE A 903 -15.58 13.96 -24.18
N VAL A 904 -15.46 14.90 -23.24
CA VAL A 904 -14.60 16.08 -23.39
C VAL A 904 -13.12 15.71 -23.55
N LYS A 905 -12.68 14.63 -22.90
CA LYS A 905 -11.29 14.15 -22.96
C LYS A 905 -10.97 13.41 -24.26
N GLU A 906 -11.85 12.51 -24.70
CA GLU A 906 -11.62 11.66 -25.87
C GLU A 906 -11.97 12.36 -27.19
N GLN A 907 -12.86 13.37 -27.17
CA GLN A 907 -13.33 14.09 -28.36
C GLN A 907 -13.13 15.62 -28.28
N PRO A 908 -11.91 16.14 -28.01
CA PRO A 908 -11.66 17.57 -27.77
C PRO A 908 -11.95 18.48 -28.98
N HIS A 909 -12.01 17.92 -30.20
CA HIS A 909 -12.31 18.65 -31.43
C HIS A 909 -13.81 18.65 -31.79
N ASN A 910 -14.64 17.89 -31.08
CA ASN A 910 -16.06 17.78 -31.40
C ASN A 910 -16.82 19.08 -31.07
N PRO A 911 -17.55 19.69 -32.01
CA PRO A 911 -18.27 20.96 -31.81
C PRO A 911 -19.33 20.92 -30.72
N LEU A 912 -19.85 19.72 -30.40
CA LEU A 912 -20.84 19.53 -29.34
C LEU A 912 -20.32 19.90 -27.95
N ILE A 913 -18.99 20.03 -27.76
CA ILE A 913 -18.41 20.59 -26.53
C ILE A 913 -18.95 21.99 -26.23
N PHE A 914 -19.26 22.81 -27.24
CA PHE A 914 -19.82 24.14 -27.02
C PHE A 914 -21.24 24.10 -26.45
N GLU A 915 -22.02 23.09 -26.82
CA GLU A 915 -23.40 22.91 -26.33
C GLU A 915 -23.42 22.54 -24.84
N LEU A 916 -22.33 21.97 -24.29
CA LEU A 916 -22.20 21.67 -22.85
C LEU A 916 -22.02 22.92 -21.98
N ILE A 917 -21.50 24.02 -22.53
CA ILE A 917 -21.02 25.15 -21.73
C ILE A 917 -22.18 25.81 -20.97
N VAL A 918 -23.28 26.16 -21.64
CA VAL A 918 -24.40 26.87 -21.01
C VAL A 918 -25.15 25.99 -20.00
N PRO A 919 -25.56 24.75 -20.33
CA PRO A 919 -26.22 23.85 -19.37
C PRO A 919 -25.39 23.59 -18.11
N LEU A 920 -24.08 23.33 -18.27
CA LEU A 920 -23.20 23.12 -17.11
C LEU A 920 -23.04 24.39 -16.28
N LEU A 921 -22.97 25.57 -16.89
CA LEU A 921 -22.98 26.84 -16.16
C LEU A 921 -24.30 27.04 -15.40
N GLU A 922 -25.44 26.64 -15.96
CA GLU A 922 -26.73 26.76 -15.29
C GLU A 922 -26.82 25.86 -14.05
N ILE A 923 -26.32 24.63 -14.14
CA ILE A 923 -26.21 23.70 -13.00
C ILE A 923 -25.21 24.23 -11.96
N SER A 924 -24.11 24.86 -12.39
CA SER A 924 -23.04 25.35 -11.50
C SER A 924 -23.42 26.54 -10.61
N LYS A 925 -24.63 27.11 -10.73
CA LYS A 925 -25.05 28.30 -9.97
C LYS A 925 -24.97 28.13 -8.45
N ASN A 926 -25.20 26.92 -7.93
CA ASN A 926 -25.22 26.59 -6.50
C ASN A 926 -23.99 25.77 -6.02
N ALA A 927 -22.85 25.86 -6.71
CA ALA A 927 -21.65 25.05 -6.45
C ALA A 927 -21.03 25.17 -5.03
N LYS A 928 -21.51 26.11 -4.20
CA LYS A 928 -21.09 26.23 -2.79
C LYS A 928 -21.73 25.20 -1.87
N THR A 929 -22.97 24.83 -2.15
CA THR A 929 -23.79 23.98 -1.27
C THR A 929 -24.15 22.64 -1.93
N ASP A 930 -24.15 22.57 -3.26
CA ASP A 930 -24.51 21.38 -4.02
C ASP A 930 -23.27 20.72 -4.67
N GLU A 931 -23.01 19.46 -4.31
CA GLU A 931 -21.89 18.65 -4.83
C GLU A 931 -21.99 18.37 -6.34
N ILE A 932 -23.21 18.31 -6.89
CA ILE A 932 -23.44 18.16 -8.33
C ILE A 932 -23.07 19.46 -9.04
N ALA A 933 -23.48 20.60 -8.49
CA ALA A 933 -23.12 21.91 -9.00
C ALA A 933 -21.59 22.13 -8.97
N LYS A 934 -20.90 21.65 -7.93
CA LYS A 934 -19.43 21.65 -7.86
C LYS A 934 -18.79 20.78 -8.94
N SER A 935 -19.32 19.58 -9.18
CA SER A 935 -18.82 18.70 -10.23
C SER A 935 -19.05 19.23 -11.65
N ALA A 936 -20.18 19.90 -11.88
CA ALA A 936 -20.46 20.62 -13.13
C ALA A 936 -19.51 21.80 -13.32
N PHE A 937 -19.21 22.55 -12.25
CA PHE A 937 -18.24 23.64 -12.25
C PHE A 937 -16.84 23.13 -12.66
N ASP A 938 -16.40 22.01 -12.06
CA ASP A 938 -15.12 21.38 -12.37
C ASP A 938 -15.04 20.86 -13.81
N LEU A 939 -16.11 20.29 -14.35
CA LEU A 939 -16.14 19.88 -15.75
C LEU A 939 -16.02 21.10 -16.68
N ASN A 940 -16.73 22.19 -16.38
CA ASN A 940 -16.68 23.40 -17.19
C ASN A 940 -15.28 24.05 -17.16
N THR A 941 -14.61 24.08 -16.00
CA THR A 941 -13.22 24.55 -15.93
C THR A 941 -12.28 23.71 -16.80
N LYS A 942 -12.47 22.39 -16.88
CA LYS A 942 -11.68 21.51 -17.75
C LYS A 942 -11.91 21.81 -19.23
N ILE A 943 -13.15 22.08 -19.65
CA ILE A 943 -13.48 22.46 -21.05
C ILE A 943 -12.69 23.70 -21.48
N ILE A 944 -12.62 24.72 -20.62
CA ILE A 944 -11.97 26.01 -20.90
C ILE A 944 -10.46 25.87 -21.16
N VAL A 945 -9.81 24.85 -20.59
CA VAL A 945 -8.36 24.65 -20.65
C VAL A 945 -7.93 23.85 -21.89
N ILE A 946 -8.87 23.34 -22.69
CA ILE A 946 -8.56 22.56 -23.90
C ILE A 946 -7.66 23.36 -24.85
N LYS A 947 -6.47 22.80 -25.11
CA LYS A 947 -5.44 23.46 -25.94
C LYS A 947 -5.84 23.49 -27.40
N ASP A 948 -6.35 22.40 -27.96
CA ASP A 948 -6.73 22.28 -29.38
C ASP A 948 -8.24 22.00 -29.49
N GLY A 949 -9.06 23.02 -29.26
CA GLY A 949 -10.52 22.91 -29.28
C GLY A 949 -11.13 22.79 -30.69
N PRO A 950 -12.46 22.72 -30.80
CA PRO A 950 -13.16 22.54 -32.07
C PRO A 950 -12.87 23.66 -33.07
N THR A 951 -12.63 23.31 -34.34
CA THR A 951 -12.39 24.25 -35.45
C THR A 951 -13.54 24.30 -36.47
N GLU A 952 -14.42 23.29 -36.47
CA GLU A 952 -15.53 23.15 -37.41
C GLU A 952 -16.87 23.36 -36.72
N PHE A 953 -17.46 24.55 -36.78
CA PHE A 953 -18.70 24.85 -36.06
C PHE A 953 -19.51 25.96 -36.74
N ASP A 954 -20.79 26.06 -36.38
CA ASP A 954 -21.69 27.13 -36.80
C ASP A 954 -21.42 28.40 -35.99
N GLU A 955 -20.97 29.45 -36.67
CA GLU A 955 -20.57 30.70 -36.05
C GLU A 955 -21.74 31.48 -35.43
N ASN A 956 -22.96 31.34 -35.95
CA ASN A 956 -24.12 32.03 -35.40
C ASN A 956 -24.54 31.40 -34.07
N LYS A 957 -24.49 30.06 -33.97
CA LYS A 957 -24.74 29.35 -32.72
C LYS A 957 -23.72 29.73 -31.65
N VAL A 958 -22.44 29.78 -32.00
CA VAL A 958 -21.38 30.19 -31.06
C VAL A 958 -21.56 31.65 -30.61
N LEU A 959 -21.99 32.56 -31.50
CA LEU A 959 -22.30 33.93 -31.13
C LEU A 959 -23.48 34.00 -30.14
N THR A 960 -24.55 33.25 -30.36
CA THR A 960 -25.68 33.18 -29.42
C THR A 960 -25.25 32.60 -28.06
N LEU A 961 -24.39 31.57 -28.05
CA LEU A 961 -23.82 31.02 -26.82
C LEU A 961 -22.96 32.07 -26.10
N LEU A 962 -22.14 32.82 -26.83
CA LEU A 962 -21.31 33.89 -26.29
C LEU A 962 -22.16 34.97 -25.62
N GLU A 963 -23.26 35.39 -26.24
CA GLU A 963 -24.22 36.35 -25.66
C GLU A 963 -24.86 35.82 -24.38
N LYS A 964 -25.32 34.56 -24.39
CA LYS A 964 -25.91 33.91 -23.22
C LYS A 964 -24.92 33.83 -22.05
N VAL A 965 -23.69 33.39 -22.30
CA VAL A 965 -22.64 33.28 -21.27
C VAL A 965 -22.29 34.66 -20.69
N GLN A 966 -22.20 35.69 -21.52
CA GLN A 966 -21.98 37.07 -21.06
C GLN A 966 -23.16 37.60 -20.23
N ASP A 967 -24.39 37.29 -20.61
CA ASP A 967 -25.57 37.66 -19.83
C ASP A 967 -25.61 36.96 -18.46
N MET A 968 -25.25 35.68 -18.42
CA MET A 968 -25.08 34.94 -17.17
C MET A 968 -23.98 35.53 -16.28
N ALA A 969 -22.85 35.96 -16.86
CA ALA A 969 -21.79 36.65 -16.12
C ALA A 969 -22.28 37.96 -15.50
N ARG A 970 -23.15 38.71 -16.20
CA ARG A 970 -23.74 39.98 -15.70
C ARG A 970 -24.73 39.77 -14.55
N LYS A 971 -25.44 38.64 -14.54
CA LYS A 971 -26.49 38.33 -13.54
C LYS A 971 -25.95 37.62 -12.30
N SER A 972 -24.74 37.04 -12.36
CA SER A 972 -24.16 36.31 -11.23
C SER A 972 -23.72 37.25 -10.09
N SER A 973 -24.03 36.85 -8.86
CA SER A 973 -23.53 37.46 -7.61
C SER A 973 -22.30 36.74 -7.04
N PHE A 974 -22.05 35.49 -7.47
CA PHE A 974 -20.94 34.67 -6.98
C PHE A 974 -19.64 34.91 -7.76
N GLY A 975 -18.58 35.26 -7.03
CA GLY A 975 -17.26 35.65 -7.57
C GLY A 975 -16.63 34.64 -8.53
N ASP A 976 -16.66 33.35 -8.20
CA ASP A 976 -16.00 32.32 -9.03
C ASP A 976 -16.85 31.89 -10.21
N MET A 977 -18.18 31.89 -10.07
CA MET A 977 -19.10 31.70 -11.20
C MET A 977 -18.95 32.82 -12.25
N MET A 978 -18.75 34.07 -11.82
CA MET A 978 -18.45 35.15 -12.75
C MET A 978 -17.14 34.91 -13.53
N LYS A 979 -16.08 34.44 -12.86
CA LYS A 979 -14.82 34.09 -13.52
C LYS A 979 -14.99 32.92 -14.48
N LEU A 980 -15.79 31.91 -14.11
CA LEU A 980 -16.05 30.75 -14.95
C LEU A 980 -16.81 31.13 -16.24
N CYS A 981 -17.90 31.89 -16.12
CA CYS A 981 -18.63 32.43 -17.28
C CYS A 981 -17.70 33.27 -18.17
N TRP A 982 -16.86 34.11 -17.55
CA TRP A 982 -15.89 34.92 -18.29
C TRP A 982 -14.91 34.05 -19.09
N ASN A 983 -14.27 33.08 -18.44
CA ASN A 983 -13.30 32.21 -19.09
C ASN A 983 -13.96 31.33 -20.17
N SER A 984 -15.21 30.91 -19.97
CA SER A 984 -16.02 30.21 -20.99
C SER A 984 -16.25 31.09 -22.22
N SER A 985 -16.61 32.37 -22.02
CA SER A 985 -16.76 33.32 -23.11
C SER A 985 -15.45 33.54 -23.88
N ALA A 986 -14.32 33.61 -23.16
CA ALA A 986 -13.00 33.76 -23.76
C ALA A 986 -12.59 32.51 -24.55
N PHE A 987 -12.95 31.31 -24.09
CA PHE A 987 -12.73 30.06 -24.80
C PHE A 987 -13.51 30.00 -26.13
N LEU A 988 -14.78 30.43 -26.14
CA LEU A 988 -15.59 30.53 -27.36
C LEU A 988 -14.96 31.52 -28.37
N LEU A 989 -14.61 32.72 -27.93
CA LEU A 989 -13.97 33.73 -28.78
C LEU A 989 -12.61 33.25 -29.31
N LYS A 990 -11.80 32.58 -28.46
CA LYS A 990 -10.52 31.99 -28.87
C LYS A 990 -10.70 30.92 -29.95
N SER A 991 -11.77 30.13 -29.88
CA SER A 991 -12.09 29.10 -30.88
C SER A 991 -12.51 29.73 -32.21
N MET A 992 -13.31 30.80 -32.20
CA MET A 992 -13.63 31.61 -33.39
C MET A 992 -12.37 32.18 -34.05
N VAL A 993 -11.46 32.75 -33.27
CA VAL A 993 -10.20 33.31 -33.77
C VAL A 993 -9.31 32.25 -34.43
N ARG A 994 -9.25 31.05 -33.84
CA ARG A 994 -8.47 29.91 -34.36
C ARG A 994 -8.98 29.41 -35.69
N ARG A 995 -10.30 29.26 -35.85
CA ARG A 995 -10.93 28.81 -37.10
C ARG A 995 -10.51 29.67 -38.30
N TYR A 996 -10.43 30.99 -38.10
CA TYR A 996 -10.06 31.92 -39.16
C TYR A 996 -8.56 32.21 -39.28
N LYS A 997 -7.70 31.49 -38.52
CA LYS A 997 -6.24 31.70 -38.48
C LYS A 997 -5.88 33.19 -38.38
N TYR A 998 -6.60 33.94 -37.54
CA TYR A 998 -6.45 35.39 -37.49
C TYR A 998 -5.03 35.75 -37.03
N GLU A 999 -4.25 36.34 -37.92
CA GLU A 999 -2.89 36.80 -37.62
C GLU A 999 -2.94 38.10 -36.80
N ASN A 1000 -1.90 38.37 -36.01
CA ASN A 1000 -1.73 39.61 -35.22
C ASN A 1000 -1.50 40.86 -36.10
N ILE A 1001 -2.14 40.94 -37.27
CA ILE A 1001 -1.94 42.04 -38.22
C ILE A 1001 -2.71 43.26 -37.72
N PRO A 1002 -2.07 44.43 -37.61
CA PRO A 1002 -2.76 45.68 -37.35
C PRO A 1002 -3.63 46.07 -38.56
N GLY A 1003 -4.95 46.17 -38.40
CA GLY A 1003 -5.88 46.55 -39.46
C GLY A 1003 -7.35 46.43 -39.05
N GLU A 1004 -8.28 46.58 -40.00
CA GLU A 1004 -9.69 46.28 -39.76
C GLU A 1004 -9.92 44.76 -39.71
N VAL A 1005 -10.68 44.29 -38.71
CA VAL A 1005 -11.14 42.90 -38.66
C VAL A 1005 -11.95 42.60 -39.91
N LYS A 1006 -11.46 41.81 -40.87
CA LYS A 1006 -12.22 41.55 -42.12
C LYS A 1006 -13.44 40.65 -41.90
N ASN A 1007 -13.42 39.79 -40.88
CA ASN A 1007 -14.48 38.83 -40.61
C ASN A 1007 -15.65 39.45 -39.82
N GLN A 1008 -16.87 39.35 -40.36
CA GLN A 1008 -18.08 39.92 -39.75
C GLN A 1008 -18.47 39.25 -38.41
N HIS A 1009 -18.24 37.94 -38.24
CA HIS A 1009 -18.57 37.22 -37.01
C HIS A 1009 -17.62 37.60 -35.86
N ILE A 1010 -16.32 37.78 -36.13
CA ILE A 1010 -15.38 38.30 -35.13
C ILE A 1010 -15.74 39.74 -34.74
N LYS A 1011 -16.15 40.59 -35.69
CA LYS A 1011 -16.66 41.94 -35.38
C LYS A 1011 -17.86 41.89 -34.43
N LYS A 1012 -18.85 41.03 -34.71
CA LYS A 1012 -20.02 40.84 -33.85
C LYS A 1012 -19.61 40.35 -32.45
N ALA A 1013 -18.68 39.41 -32.36
CA ALA A 1013 -18.16 38.93 -31.07
C ALA A 1013 -17.48 40.04 -30.27
N ILE A 1014 -16.66 40.89 -30.92
CA ILE A 1014 -16.02 42.05 -30.28
C ILE A 1014 -17.08 43.04 -29.78
N ALA A 1015 -18.11 43.33 -30.59
CA ALA A 1015 -19.20 44.23 -30.20
C ALA A 1015 -19.96 43.73 -28.94
N ILE A 1016 -20.07 42.42 -28.72
CA ILE A 1016 -20.64 41.85 -27.48
C ILE A 1016 -19.76 42.18 -26.27
N TYR A 1017 -18.43 42.09 -26.38
CA TYR A 1017 -17.50 42.51 -25.32
C TYR A 1017 -17.52 44.02 -25.09
N GLU A 1018 -17.57 44.82 -26.16
CA GLU A 1018 -17.60 46.28 -26.08
C GLU A 1018 -18.90 46.79 -25.44
N SER A 1019 -20.06 46.24 -25.82
CA SER A 1019 -21.35 46.55 -25.18
C SER A 1019 -21.38 46.15 -23.70
N THR A 1020 -20.78 45.01 -23.35
CA THR A 1020 -20.66 44.56 -21.95
C THR A 1020 -19.76 45.50 -21.14
N TYR A 1021 -18.64 45.95 -21.72
CA TYR A 1021 -17.73 46.92 -21.09
C TYR A 1021 -18.40 48.29 -20.90
N LYS A 1022 -19.09 48.81 -21.92
CA LYS A 1022 -19.88 50.05 -21.84
C LYS A 1022 -20.93 49.99 -20.73
N SER A 1023 -21.65 48.87 -20.63
CA SER A 1023 -22.63 48.67 -19.54
C SER A 1023 -21.97 48.68 -18.16
N TRP A 1024 -20.78 48.13 -18.00
CA TRP A 1024 -20.03 48.15 -16.72
C TRP A 1024 -19.53 49.56 -16.34
N CYS A 1025 -19.22 50.40 -17.32
CA CYS A 1025 -18.80 51.77 -17.05
C CYS A 1025 -19.90 52.63 -16.45
N VAL A 1026 -21.14 52.44 -16.92
CA VAL A 1026 -22.29 53.27 -16.53
C VAL A 1026 -23.01 52.70 -15.30
N LYS A 1027 -23.17 51.36 -15.21
CA LYS A 1027 -23.90 50.70 -14.12
C LYS A 1027 -22.95 50.18 -13.03
N SER A 1028 -23.41 50.15 -11.78
CA SER A 1028 -22.67 49.57 -10.64
C SER A 1028 -22.72 48.04 -10.57
N ASN A 1029 -23.01 47.35 -11.67
CA ASN A 1029 -23.25 45.90 -11.65
C ASN A 1029 -21.97 45.07 -11.54
N SER A 1030 -22.16 43.86 -11.01
CA SER A 1030 -21.24 42.93 -10.34
C SER A 1030 -20.00 42.43 -11.10
N LEU A 1031 -19.78 42.80 -12.37
CA LEU A 1031 -18.71 42.21 -13.16
C LEU A 1031 -17.31 42.66 -12.69
N ASN A 1032 -16.44 41.69 -12.37
CA ASN A 1032 -15.08 41.97 -11.95
C ASN A 1032 -14.24 42.43 -13.14
N ILE A 1033 -13.87 43.71 -13.14
CA ILE A 1033 -13.10 44.36 -14.21
C ILE A 1033 -11.71 43.76 -14.46
N LYS A 1034 -11.15 43.00 -13.49
CA LYS A 1034 -9.91 42.23 -13.70
C LYS A 1034 -10.05 41.19 -14.81
N CYS A 1035 -11.27 40.77 -15.14
CA CYS A 1035 -11.50 39.83 -16.24
C CYS A 1035 -11.18 40.47 -17.60
N PHE A 1036 -11.49 41.77 -17.78
CA PHE A 1036 -11.14 42.51 -19.00
C PHE A 1036 -9.63 42.76 -19.12
N SER A 1037 -8.90 42.91 -18.01
CA SER A 1037 -7.44 43.04 -18.07
C SER A 1037 -6.75 41.71 -18.43
N GLN A 1038 -7.41 40.58 -18.19
CA GLN A 1038 -6.93 39.26 -18.60
C GLN A 1038 -7.27 38.90 -20.05
N LEU A 1039 -8.32 39.49 -20.64
CA LEU A 1039 -8.77 39.20 -22.01
C LEU A 1039 -7.63 39.24 -23.05
N PRO A 1040 -6.74 40.25 -23.06
CA PRO A 1040 -5.61 40.28 -23.98
C PRO A 1040 -4.65 39.09 -23.81
N ASN A 1041 -4.46 38.58 -22.59
CA ASN A 1041 -3.59 37.43 -22.33
C ASN A 1041 -4.21 36.11 -22.84
N HIS A 1042 -5.54 35.99 -22.78
CA HIS A 1042 -6.25 34.81 -23.29
C HIS A 1042 -6.32 34.79 -24.83
N ILE A 1043 -6.41 35.97 -25.45
CA ILE A 1043 -6.61 36.14 -26.89
C ILE A 1043 -5.69 37.26 -27.41
N PRO A 1044 -4.39 36.99 -27.59
CA PRO A 1044 -3.40 37.99 -27.98
C PRO A 1044 -3.56 38.50 -29.42
N GLN A 1045 -4.45 37.91 -30.22
CA GLN A 1045 -4.71 38.31 -31.62
C GLN A 1045 -5.69 39.47 -31.79
N ILE A 1046 -6.60 39.64 -30.83
CA ILE A 1046 -7.64 40.67 -30.86
C ILE A 1046 -7.30 42.01 -30.14
N PRO A 1047 -6.27 42.18 -29.27
CA PRO A 1047 -6.15 43.36 -28.39
C PRO A 1047 -6.26 44.72 -29.09
N TRP A 1048 -5.74 44.84 -30.31
CA TRP A 1048 -5.77 46.07 -31.11
C TRP A 1048 -7.17 46.49 -31.61
N HIS A 1049 -8.10 45.53 -31.68
CA HIS A 1049 -9.44 45.73 -32.21
C HIS A 1049 -10.47 46.10 -31.13
N LEU A 1050 -10.07 46.06 -29.85
CA LEU A 1050 -10.89 46.43 -28.68
C LEU A 1050 -10.87 47.95 -28.46
N SER A 1051 -11.19 48.71 -29.50
CA SER A 1051 -10.97 50.17 -29.51
C SER A 1051 -11.89 50.92 -28.55
N GLU A 1052 -13.12 50.44 -28.32
CA GLU A 1052 -14.04 51.07 -27.37
C GLU A 1052 -13.70 50.74 -25.92
N ILE A 1053 -12.97 49.64 -25.69
CA ILE A 1053 -12.47 49.23 -24.37
C ILE A 1053 -11.19 50.00 -24.02
N PHE A 1054 -10.31 50.21 -25.01
CA PHE A 1054 -9.05 50.92 -24.82
C PHE A 1054 -9.28 52.39 -24.43
N LEU A 1055 -8.83 52.78 -23.24
CA LEU A 1055 -9.11 54.07 -22.59
C LEU A 1055 -10.60 54.37 -22.37
N GLY A 1056 -11.48 53.40 -22.60
CA GLY A 1056 -12.90 53.54 -22.32
C GLY A 1056 -13.11 53.78 -20.83
N CYS A 1057 -13.73 54.91 -20.48
CA CYS A 1057 -14.02 55.35 -19.10
C CYS A 1057 -12.80 55.86 -18.32
N ALA A 1058 -11.75 56.26 -19.04
CA ALA A 1058 -10.58 56.93 -18.48
C ALA A 1058 -10.83 58.41 -18.12
N ASP A 1059 -11.88 59.05 -18.66
CA ASP A 1059 -12.23 60.43 -18.33
C ASP A 1059 -12.86 60.53 -16.93
N PRO A 1060 -12.22 61.22 -15.96
CA PRO A 1060 -12.75 61.40 -14.61
C PRO A 1060 -14.08 62.13 -14.54
N LYS A 1061 -14.46 62.91 -15.57
CA LYS A 1061 -15.74 63.62 -15.63
C LYS A 1061 -16.92 62.70 -15.92
N VAL A 1062 -16.67 61.59 -16.60
CA VAL A 1062 -17.70 60.60 -17.01
C VAL A 1062 -17.73 59.41 -16.04
N ALA A 1063 -16.61 59.13 -15.35
CA ALA A 1063 -16.51 58.03 -14.42
C ALA A 1063 -17.25 58.31 -13.09
N LYS A 1064 -17.93 57.28 -12.56
CA LYS A 1064 -18.66 57.36 -11.28
C LYS A 1064 -17.75 57.58 -10.06
N ASN A 1065 -16.53 57.05 -10.08
CA ASN A 1065 -15.55 57.18 -9.01
C ASN A 1065 -14.11 56.98 -9.52
N PRO A 1066 -13.08 57.40 -8.74
CA PRO A 1066 -11.68 57.23 -9.12
C PRO A 1066 -11.27 55.78 -9.40
N ASN A 1067 -11.85 54.80 -8.69
CA ASN A 1067 -11.54 53.38 -8.89
C ASN A 1067 -11.93 52.90 -10.29
N LYS A 1068 -13.03 53.39 -10.88
CA LYS A 1068 -13.41 53.07 -12.27
C LYS A 1068 -12.38 53.59 -13.27
N VAL A 1069 -11.85 54.79 -13.04
CA VAL A 1069 -10.76 55.38 -13.84
C VAL A 1069 -9.49 54.54 -13.72
N MET A 1070 -9.07 54.17 -12.51
CA MET A 1070 -7.93 53.26 -12.30
C MET A 1070 -8.08 51.95 -13.07
N ASN A 1071 -9.25 51.31 -12.96
CA ASN A 1071 -9.49 50.04 -13.63
C ASN A 1071 -9.46 50.15 -15.16
N ALA A 1072 -9.99 51.25 -15.73
CA ALA A 1072 -9.89 51.52 -17.16
C ALA A 1072 -8.43 51.62 -17.63
N TYR A 1073 -7.57 52.26 -16.84
CA TYR A 1073 -6.14 52.32 -17.11
C TYR A 1073 -5.43 50.98 -16.92
N ASP A 1074 -5.84 50.15 -15.94
CA ASP A 1074 -5.28 48.80 -15.74
C ASP A 1074 -5.67 47.83 -16.88
N VAL A 1075 -6.89 47.92 -17.41
CA VAL A 1075 -7.32 47.19 -18.62
C VAL A 1075 -6.52 47.68 -19.83
N SER A 1076 -6.42 48.99 -20.02
CA SER A 1076 -5.66 49.61 -21.11
C SER A 1076 -4.17 49.28 -21.04
N TYR A 1077 -3.60 49.17 -19.85
CA TYR A 1077 -2.23 48.72 -19.60
C TYR A 1077 -2.00 47.32 -20.17
N SER A 1078 -2.93 46.41 -19.90
CA SER A 1078 -2.83 45.01 -20.32
C SER A 1078 -2.97 44.88 -21.84
N ILE A 1079 -3.90 45.63 -22.44
CA ILE A 1079 -4.05 45.74 -23.90
C ILE A 1079 -2.74 46.28 -24.51
N LEU A 1080 -2.24 47.42 -24.02
CA LEU A 1080 -1.05 48.09 -24.55
C LEU A 1080 0.21 47.21 -24.47
N ASN A 1081 0.36 46.43 -23.40
CA ASN A 1081 1.53 45.58 -23.18
C ASN A 1081 1.66 44.44 -24.20
N ILE A 1082 0.52 43.89 -24.66
CA ILE A 1082 0.46 42.83 -25.67
C ILE A 1082 0.43 43.42 -27.08
N ALA A 1083 -0.32 44.50 -27.26
CA ALA A 1083 -0.41 45.26 -28.49
C ALA A 1083 0.98 45.75 -28.96
N LEU A 1084 1.77 46.35 -28.05
CA LEU A 1084 3.13 46.86 -28.32
C LEU A 1084 4.19 46.08 -27.51
N PRO A 1085 4.61 44.88 -27.94
CA PRO A 1085 5.58 44.06 -27.21
C PRO A 1085 6.98 44.70 -27.17
N LYS A 1086 7.82 44.28 -26.21
CA LYS A 1086 9.15 44.87 -25.91
C LYS A 1086 10.17 44.65 -27.02
N LYS A 1087 10.00 43.57 -27.79
CA LYS A 1087 10.81 43.17 -28.95
C LYS A 1087 9.84 42.89 -30.10
N SER A 1088 9.66 43.79 -31.04
CA SER A 1088 8.92 43.51 -32.27
C SER A 1088 9.90 43.12 -33.36
N ARG A 1089 9.65 41.96 -34.02
CA ARG A 1089 10.26 41.63 -35.31
C ARG A 1089 10.00 42.77 -36.29
N GLU A 1090 11.01 43.08 -37.09
CA GLU A 1090 11.03 44.12 -38.12
C GLU A 1090 9.70 44.11 -38.89
N SER A 1091 8.86 45.13 -38.65
CA SER A 1091 7.65 45.39 -39.42
C SER A 1091 7.50 46.90 -39.53
N GLU A 1092 7.65 47.40 -40.75
CA GLU A 1092 7.61 48.82 -41.13
C GLU A 1092 6.21 49.46 -40.95
N SER A 1093 5.18 48.70 -40.54
CA SER A 1093 3.79 49.19 -40.43
C SER A 1093 3.41 49.81 -39.08
N VAL A 1094 4.29 49.81 -38.08
CA VAL A 1094 3.94 50.24 -36.71
C VAL A 1094 3.98 51.77 -36.52
N ASP A 1095 4.70 52.50 -37.37
CA ASP A 1095 4.92 53.95 -37.18
C ASP A 1095 3.65 54.80 -37.43
N GLY A 1096 2.82 54.40 -38.41
CA GLY A 1096 1.54 55.05 -38.70
C GLY A 1096 0.46 54.83 -37.62
N ILE A 1097 0.64 53.83 -36.75
CA ILE A 1097 -0.29 53.50 -35.66
C ILE A 1097 0.11 54.24 -34.40
N ILE A 1098 1.41 54.30 -34.11
CA ILE A 1098 1.96 55.09 -33.01
C ILE A 1098 1.58 56.56 -33.16
N SER A 1099 1.61 57.12 -34.38
CA SER A 1099 1.23 58.51 -34.64
C SER A 1099 -0.25 58.82 -34.36
N LYS A 1100 -1.15 57.85 -34.50
CA LYS A 1100 -2.59 57.99 -34.16
C LYS A 1100 -2.91 57.63 -32.71
N LEU A 1101 -2.15 56.74 -32.10
CA LEU A 1101 -2.38 56.22 -30.75
C LEU A 1101 -1.85 57.16 -29.66
N VAL A 1102 -0.65 57.71 -29.85
CA VAL A 1102 -0.02 58.60 -28.86
C VAL A 1102 -0.87 59.83 -28.55
N PRO A 1103 -1.45 60.54 -29.53
CA PRO A 1103 -2.33 61.68 -29.25
C PRO A 1103 -3.53 61.30 -28.37
N LYS A 1104 -4.17 60.15 -28.63
CA LYS A 1104 -5.32 59.66 -27.83
C LYS A 1104 -4.92 59.32 -26.39
N ILE A 1105 -3.79 58.61 -26.21
CA ILE A 1105 -3.27 58.29 -24.87
C ILE A 1105 -2.90 59.58 -24.12
N ARG A 1106 -2.20 60.50 -24.78
CA ARG A 1106 -1.79 61.79 -24.23
C ARG A 1106 -3.00 62.61 -23.78
N GLU A 1107 -4.03 62.70 -24.60
CA GLU A 1107 -5.24 63.45 -24.27
C GLU A 1107 -5.96 62.88 -23.05
N ALA A 1108 -6.18 61.56 -23.01
CA ALA A 1108 -6.79 60.90 -21.85
C ALA A 1108 -5.98 61.11 -20.56
N LEU A 1109 -4.66 60.93 -20.63
CA LEU A 1109 -3.76 61.15 -19.48
C LEU A 1109 -3.72 62.61 -19.05
N ASN A 1110 -3.68 63.57 -19.99
CA ASN A 1110 -3.70 65.00 -19.66
C ASN A 1110 -5.02 65.38 -18.98
N ASN A 1111 -6.16 64.94 -19.52
CA ASN A 1111 -7.47 65.19 -18.91
C ASN A 1111 -7.52 64.62 -17.49
N THR A 1112 -6.97 63.42 -17.28
CA THR A 1112 -6.92 62.77 -15.96
C THR A 1112 -5.98 63.48 -15.00
N LEU A 1113 -4.74 63.75 -15.41
CA LEU A 1113 -3.72 64.37 -14.56
C LEU A 1113 -4.06 65.84 -14.26
N GLN A 1114 -4.65 66.58 -15.20
CA GLN A 1114 -5.14 67.93 -14.95
C GLN A 1114 -6.27 67.95 -13.93
N PHE A 1115 -7.17 66.97 -13.99
CA PHE A 1115 -8.23 66.80 -12.99
C PHE A 1115 -7.68 66.51 -11.59
N VAL A 1116 -6.65 65.65 -11.49
CA VAL A 1116 -5.98 65.33 -10.22
C VAL A 1116 -5.17 66.52 -9.70
N ALA A 1117 -4.46 67.24 -10.58
CA ALA A 1117 -3.68 68.42 -10.24
C ALA A 1117 -4.56 69.58 -9.73
N GLY A 1118 -5.81 69.67 -10.19
CA GLY A 1118 -6.81 70.63 -9.73
C GLY A 1118 -7.52 70.25 -8.43
N ASP A 1119 -7.15 69.12 -7.80
CA ASP A 1119 -7.80 68.59 -6.60
C ASP A 1119 -9.33 68.43 -6.71
N LEU A 1120 -9.80 68.02 -7.88
CA LEU A 1120 -11.22 67.87 -8.15
C LEU A 1120 -11.75 66.51 -7.66
N LYS A 1121 -13.03 66.48 -7.25
CA LYS A 1121 -13.73 65.25 -6.84
C LYS A 1121 -14.34 64.55 -8.06
N CYS A 1122 -14.06 63.25 -8.22
CA CYS A 1122 -14.68 62.38 -9.22
C CYS A 1122 -15.84 61.63 -8.54
N GLY A 1123 -17.09 62.00 -8.88
CA GLY A 1123 -18.23 61.70 -8.02
C GLY A 1123 -18.04 62.35 -6.64
N ASP A 1124 -18.14 61.55 -5.57
CA ASP A 1124 -17.97 62.04 -4.20
C ASP A 1124 -16.54 61.92 -3.64
N LYS A 1125 -15.61 61.32 -4.40
CA LYS A 1125 -14.26 60.94 -3.91
C LYS A 1125 -13.15 61.66 -4.67
N THR A 1126 -12.08 61.97 -3.95
CA THR A 1126 -10.81 62.41 -4.55
C THR A 1126 -9.93 61.22 -4.91
N PHE A 1127 -8.96 61.42 -5.79
CA PHE A 1127 -8.00 60.38 -6.15
C PHE A 1127 -7.07 60.06 -4.99
N ASP A 1128 -6.90 58.78 -4.67
CA ASP A 1128 -5.95 58.31 -3.66
C ASP A 1128 -4.59 57.93 -4.28
N SER A 1129 -3.63 57.59 -3.40
CA SER A 1129 -2.25 57.27 -3.80
C SER A 1129 -2.19 56.00 -4.67
N GLN A 1130 -3.10 55.05 -4.44
CA GLN A 1130 -3.16 53.78 -5.17
C GLN A 1130 -3.69 53.96 -6.60
N THR A 1131 -4.79 54.70 -6.74
CA THR A 1131 -5.42 55.04 -8.03
C THR A 1131 -4.44 55.79 -8.91
N LEU A 1132 -3.78 56.81 -8.35
CA LEU A 1132 -2.78 57.59 -9.08
C LEU A 1132 -1.56 56.74 -9.47
N LYS A 1133 -1.12 55.81 -8.62
CA LYS A 1133 -0.02 54.89 -8.93
C LYS A 1133 -0.31 54.03 -10.17
N SER A 1134 -1.51 53.49 -10.32
CA SER A 1134 -1.90 52.72 -11.53
C SER A 1134 -1.90 53.57 -12.80
N ILE A 1135 -2.45 54.78 -12.72
CA ILE A 1135 -2.47 55.74 -13.85
C ILE A 1135 -1.03 56.08 -14.28
N LEU A 1136 -0.13 56.36 -13.32
CA LEU A 1136 1.27 56.66 -13.59
C LEU A 1136 2.05 55.45 -14.11
N LYS A 1137 1.72 54.22 -13.67
CA LYS A 1137 2.28 52.99 -14.26
C LYS A 1137 1.90 52.84 -15.74
N PHE A 1138 0.66 53.15 -16.10
CA PHE A 1138 0.23 53.17 -17.50
C PHE A 1138 0.96 54.24 -18.30
N ALA A 1139 1.07 55.47 -17.78
CA ALA A 1139 1.85 56.54 -18.41
C ALA A 1139 3.31 56.12 -18.64
N SER A 1140 3.98 55.59 -17.60
CA SER A 1140 5.35 55.08 -17.69
C SER A 1140 5.48 53.99 -18.76
N LEU A 1141 4.57 53.01 -18.79
CA LEU A 1141 4.56 51.96 -19.82
C LEU A 1141 4.40 52.55 -21.22
N ALA A 1142 3.41 53.42 -21.45
CA ALA A 1142 3.12 53.98 -22.77
C ALA A 1142 4.29 54.82 -23.30
N ILE A 1143 4.89 55.65 -22.45
CA ILE A 1143 6.06 56.47 -22.80
C ILE A 1143 7.27 55.55 -23.07
N LYS A 1144 7.48 54.52 -22.26
CA LYS A 1144 8.58 53.55 -22.44
C LYS A 1144 8.45 52.67 -23.68
N ARG A 1145 7.23 52.35 -24.14
CA ARG A 1145 7.05 51.58 -25.38
C ARG A 1145 7.19 52.45 -26.62
N THR A 1146 6.70 53.68 -26.55
CA THR A 1146 6.86 54.65 -27.64
C THR A 1146 8.28 55.18 -27.72
N SER A 1147 9.02 55.20 -26.61
CA SER A 1147 10.43 55.62 -26.60
C SER A 1147 11.39 54.69 -27.32
N VAL A 1148 11.06 53.40 -27.43
CA VAL A 1148 11.87 52.43 -28.16
C VAL A 1148 11.77 52.64 -29.68
N LYS A 1149 10.68 53.26 -30.17
CA LYS A 1149 10.35 53.35 -31.60
C LYS A 1149 10.40 54.77 -32.17
N ILE A 1150 10.29 55.81 -31.32
CA ILE A 1150 10.28 57.21 -31.75
C ILE A 1150 11.56 57.93 -31.29
N PRO A 1151 12.25 58.68 -32.16
CA PRO A 1151 13.36 59.57 -31.80
C PRO A 1151 13.01 60.56 -30.69
N ILE A 1152 14.01 60.95 -29.90
CA ILE A 1152 13.82 61.77 -28.67
C ILE A 1152 13.15 63.12 -28.97
N GLU A 1153 13.50 63.78 -30.08
CA GLU A 1153 12.95 65.11 -30.41
C GLU A 1153 11.48 65.07 -30.83
N GLU A 1154 11.09 64.09 -31.65
CA GLU A 1154 9.69 63.88 -32.01
C GLU A 1154 8.86 63.45 -30.82
N ARG A 1155 9.39 62.61 -29.93
CA ARG A 1155 8.71 62.17 -28.71
C ARG A 1155 8.32 63.35 -27.81
N LYS A 1156 9.22 64.32 -27.60
CA LYS A 1156 8.98 65.50 -26.76
C LYS A 1156 7.84 66.37 -27.32
N LYS A 1157 7.76 66.51 -28.65
CA LYS A 1157 6.67 67.20 -29.35
C LYS A 1157 5.37 66.41 -29.30
N LEU A 1158 5.41 65.10 -29.61
CA LEU A 1158 4.25 64.23 -29.71
C LEU A 1158 3.52 64.07 -28.36
N TRP A 1159 4.26 63.93 -27.26
CA TRP A 1159 3.70 63.80 -25.92
C TRP A 1159 3.43 65.13 -25.19
N ASN A 1160 3.84 66.28 -25.75
CA ASN A 1160 3.83 67.57 -25.05
C ASN A 1160 4.50 67.46 -23.67
N ALA A 1161 5.76 67.03 -23.66
CA ALA A 1161 6.50 66.68 -22.45
C ALA A 1161 6.56 67.85 -21.44
N LYS A 1162 6.61 69.11 -21.92
CA LYS A 1162 6.65 70.30 -21.06
C LYS A 1162 5.37 70.43 -20.22
N ASN A 1163 4.19 70.31 -20.84
CA ASN A 1163 2.93 70.39 -20.10
C ASN A 1163 2.73 69.17 -19.19
N PHE A 1164 3.10 67.97 -19.67
CA PHE A 1164 2.97 66.74 -18.91
C PHE A 1164 3.83 66.76 -17.62
N LEU A 1165 5.09 67.20 -17.71
CA LEU A 1165 5.99 67.32 -16.56
C LEU A 1165 5.50 68.38 -15.56
N LEU A 1166 4.98 69.53 -16.03
CA LEU A 1166 4.39 70.55 -15.16
C LEU A 1166 3.20 70.02 -14.36
N LEU A 1167 2.34 69.21 -14.98
CA LEU A 1167 1.22 68.55 -14.29
C LEU A 1167 1.70 67.57 -13.23
N LEU A 1168 2.75 66.78 -13.52
CA LEU A 1168 3.32 65.84 -12.54
C LEU A 1168 3.99 66.55 -11.35
N GLU A 1169 4.66 67.68 -11.58
CA GLU A 1169 5.22 68.51 -10.51
C GLU A 1169 4.12 69.09 -9.61
N LYS A 1170 3.03 69.61 -10.20
CA LYS A 1170 1.87 70.07 -9.43
C LYS A 1170 1.24 68.97 -8.58
N ILE A 1171 1.12 67.76 -9.13
CA ILE A 1171 0.56 66.60 -8.41
C ILE A 1171 1.48 66.18 -7.25
N LYS A 1172 2.80 66.26 -7.44
CA LYS A 1172 3.80 65.93 -6.42
C LYS A 1172 3.75 66.88 -5.20
N GLU A 1173 3.42 68.15 -5.42
CA GLU A 1173 3.28 69.13 -4.35
C GLU A 1173 1.94 69.06 -3.60
N LEU A 1174 0.98 68.27 -4.06
CA LEU A 1174 -0.28 68.07 -3.32
C LEU A 1174 0.00 67.39 -1.96
N PRO A 1175 -0.57 67.91 -0.85
CA PRO A 1175 -0.29 67.42 0.51
C PRO A 1175 -0.44 65.90 0.68
N ARG A 1176 -1.43 65.32 -0.02
CA ARG A 1176 -1.76 63.88 0.00
C ARG A 1176 -0.76 62.96 -0.71
N PHE A 1177 0.05 63.47 -1.63
CA PHE A 1177 1.00 62.66 -2.42
C PHE A 1177 2.46 62.99 -2.13
N LYS A 1178 2.73 64.12 -1.47
CA LYS A 1178 4.06 64.63 -1.17
C LYS A 1178 4.96 63.62 -0.44
N SER A 1179 4.40 62.82 0.46
CA SER A 1179 5.10 61.78 1.23
C SER A 1179 5.16 60.40 0.55
N SER A 1180 4.50 60.20 -0.60
CA SER A 1180 4.43 58.90 -1.29
C SER A 1180 5.69 58.61 -2.09
N GLN A 1181 6.58 57.77 -1.56
CA GLN A 1181 7.80 57.33 -2.27
C GLN A 1181 7.49 56.64 -3.62
N ALA A 1182 6.37 55.92 -3.70
CA ALA A 1182 5.97 55.20 -4.92
C ALA A 1182 5.59 56.14 -6.08
N ILE A 1183 4.85 57.22 -5.78
CA ILE A 1183 4.49 58.24 -6.79
C ILE A 1183 5.74 58.99 -7.22
N ASN A 1184 6.57 59.41 -6.25
CA ASN A 1184 7.85 60.08 -6.52
C ASN A 1184 8.80 59.25 -7.39
N GLY A 1185 8.85 57.93 -7.16
CA GLY A 1185 9.62 57.00 -7.99
C GLY A 1185 9.10 56.90 -9.44
N LEU A 1186 7.78 56.77 -9.62
CA LEU A 1186 7.17 56.70 -10.96
C LEU A 1186 7.30 58.01 -11.73
N VAL A 1187 7.15 59.16 -11.07
CA VAL A 1187 7.38 60.48 -11.69
C VAL A 1187 8.83 60.58 -12.17
N LYS A 1188 9.81 60.22 -11.34
CA LYS A 1188 11.23 60.18 -11.76
C LYS A 1188 11.47 59.24 -12.94
N GLU A 1189 10.83 58.07 -12.98
CA GLU A 1189 10.93 57.13 -14.10
C GLU A 1189 10.35 57.74 -15.39
N ILE A 1190 9.18 58.39 -15.32
CA ILE A 1190 8.54 59.07 -16.45
C ILE A 1190 9.43 60.21 -16.95
N THR A 1191 9.96 61.03 -16.05
CA THR A 1191 10.89 62.13 -16.39
C THR A 1191 12.16 61.61 -17.06
N ARG A 1192 12.70 60.46 -16.64
CA ARG A 1192 13.86 59.83 -17.27
C ARG A 1192 13.58 59.29 -18.68
N ASN A 1193 12.33 58.89 -18.96
CA ASN A 1193 11.95 58.31 -20.25
C ASN A 1193 11.59 59.36 -21.33
N PHE A 1194 11.39 60.63 -20.95
CA PHE A 1194 11.28 61.79 -21.84
C PHE A 1194 12.63 62.44 -22.13
#